data_AF-A0A1B8E9Z3-F1
#
_entry.id   AF-A0A1B8E9Z3-F1
#
_cell.length_a   1.000
_cell.length_b   1.000
_cell.length_c   1.000
_cell.angle_alpha   90.00
_cell.angle_beta   90.00
_cell.angle_gamma   90.00
#
_symmetry.space_group_name_H-M   'P 1'
#
loop_
_entity.id
_entity.type
_entity.pdbx_description
1 polymer ?
#
loop_
_entity_poly.entity_id
_entity_poly.type
_entity_poly.pdbx_seq_one_letter_code
_entity_poly.pdbx_strand_id
1 'polypeptide(L)'
;MSSDRMLTTVLGAYQKLPDPALTSKILGSTTSLLTTLTNPLNISLLTSQLLAAPAIWATHALDLQTCLRIISIYNTAAITVLKQAQSNDSNLLGYPRRGGGLGADEWATAVVKGADDKSPRWRHVLAIAGVLLGMGGQGRRGLSRGLRMSLEGALIMAANLAMEDPKEGFFVGGEATLLALNHTFDLLSEQAKREIRFDLLLPIAVGAMVGPSGYEMGQFVGAIDADVRVTPDKKLDWSETSRGFLHLKDVASRPLVSSMGPFSRLVAYTVEHLHSPKPSILHLVEQLQKFSQDLLLQWRHNKLSAIDPSDLPMHLTPTTSQTTFPTLFQLLKSAMFATVVILRSVLGRILTDPLLATDAHAASLSSSALHTLRNLYFISSRLGTASFTAYTFVSLTSIDILARYPRHATMFLESIRPSHPGTIPAHPLDRNLDLYYLNTAEHFPLVLTPASNAALLQACTPYLATTPSPPLLPLFEAAHSLTLAVLTAPSNAVLAATAIPPYATALFASFPSNLSSRQFRLAFKSLLSITTPPNPLAASHPDLPDTLLELLRHRASTASTAFLPTPPPPEAGPDSMPTPPEQPLTEQAALALTLLDSLPSLAPHALVEWLPLAAGAVRGVAEEGGMRRVCQGRFWEVLEGGEMDVERGGVCVEWWCTRGGREMVMGGGREEVMMSGALQGREGRL
;
A
#
# COMPACT_ATOMS: atom_id res chain seq x y z
N MET A 1 -48.38 -26.31 -23.39
CA MET A 1 -49.57 -25.98 -22.56
C MET A 1 -49.23 -25.41 -21.18
N SER A 2 -48.26 -25.93 -20.42
CA SER A 2 -47.87 -25.34 -19.12
C SER A 2 -47.06 -24.02 -19.24
N SER A 3 -46.10 -23.98 -20.17
CA SER A 3 -45.22 -22.82 -20.42
C SER A 3 -45.95 -21.57 -20.90
N ASP A 4 -46.97 -21.72 -21.76
CA ASP A 4 -47.72 -20.58 -22.33
C ASP A 4 -48.59 -19.90 -21.28
N ARG A 5 -49.20 -20.68 -20.37
CA ARG A 5 -49.96 -20.14 -19.22
C ARG A 5 -49.04 -19.42 -18.24
N MET A 6 -47.83 -19.93 -18.02
CA MET A 6 -46.83 -19.25 -17.18
C MET A 6 -46.37 -17.94 -17.83
N LEU A 7 -46.13 -17.94 -19.15
CA LEU A 7 -45.77 -16.74 -19.91
C LEU A 7 -46.84 -15.64 -19.78
N THR A 8 -48.12 -15.95 -20.03
CA THR A 8 -49.20 -14.97 -19.89
C THR A 8 -49.32 -14.45 -18.45
N THR A 9 -49.08 -15.30 -17.46
CA THR A 9 -49.11 -14.92 -16.04
C THR A 9 -47.98 -13.95 -15.68
N VAL A 10 -46.76 -14.22 -16.16
CA VAL A 10 -45.59 -13.36 -15.92
C VAL A 10 -45.73 -12.03 -16.65
N LEU A 11 -46.18 -12.04 -17.90
CA LEU A 11 -46.44 -10.81 -18.66
C LEU A 11 -47.51 -9.94 -17.99
N GLY A 12 -48.58 -10.54 -17.48
CA GLY A 12 -49.59 -9.82 -16.69
C GLY A 12 -49.03 -9.31 -15.35
N ALA A 13 -48.04 -9.98 -14.77
CA ALA A 13 -47.39 -9.52 -13.55
C ALA A 13 -46.44 -8.33 -13.79
N TYR A 14 -45.78 -8.25 -14.95
CA TYR A 14 -44.91 -7.12 -15.30
C TYR A 14 -45.63 -5.78 -15.35
N GLN A 15 -46.92 -5.79 -15.71
CA GLN A 15 -47.76 -4.59 -15.84
C GLN A 15 -48.30 -4.08 -14.49
N LYS A 16 -48.05 -4.79 -13.39
CA LYS A 16 -48.53 -4.39 -12.06
C LYS A 16 -47.63 -3.34 -11.41
N LEU A 17 -48.13 -2.69 -10.36
CA LEU A 17 -47.33 -1.82 -9.50
C LEU A 17 -46.21 -2.61 -8.79
N PRO A 18 -45.07 -1.96 -8.47
CA PRO A 18 -43.97 -2.62 -7.77
C PRO A 18 -44.38 -3.19 -6.42
N ASP A 19 -44.08 -4.48 -6.20
CA ASP A 19 -44.22 -5.16 -4.92
C ASP A 19 -42.93 -5.98 -4.65
N PRO A 20 -42.15 -5.64 -3.60
CA PRO A 20 -40.89 -6.33 -3.29
C PRO A 20 -41.05 -7.84 -3.09
N ALA A 21 -42.17 -8.28 -2.49
CA ALA A 21 -42.41 -9.70 -2.23
C ALA A 21 -42.71 -10.47 -3.53
N LEU A 22 -43.43 -9.85 -4.46
CA LEU A 22 -43.75 -10.45 -5.76
C LEU A 22 -42.59 -10.36 -6.76
N THR A 23 -41.73 -9.35 -6.64
CA THR A 23 -40.60 -9.12 -7.56
C THR A 23 -39.69 -10.36 -7.63
N SER A 24 -39.34 -10.96 -6.50
CA SER A 24 -38.51 -12.18 -6.48
C SER A 24 -39.16 -13.36 -7.18
N LYS A 25 -40.48 -13.52 -7.04
CA LYS A 25 -41.24 -14.58 -7.71
C LYS A 25 -41.34 -14.35 -9.22
N ILE A 26 -41.55 -13.10 -9.63
CA ILE A 26 -41.57 -12.66 -11.03
C ILE A 26 -40.23 -12.96 -11.69
N LEU A 27 -39.12 -12.53 -11.09
CA LEU A 27 -37.78 -12.77 -11.62
C LEU A 27 -37.42 -14.26 -11.69
N GLY A 28 -37.75 -15.05 -10.65
CA GLY A 28 -37.54 -16.50 -10.67
C GLY A 28 -38.31 -17.21 -11.79
N SER A 29 -39.57 -16.82 -11.99
CA SER A 29 -40.42 -17.35 -13.06
C SER A 29 -39.90 -16.92 -14.44
N THR A 30 -39.38 -15.70 -14.56
CA THR A 30 -38.73 -15.18 -15.77
C THR A 30 -37.52 -16.03 -16.17
N THR A 31 -36.62 -16.33 -15.23
CA THR A 31 -35.46 -17.20 -15.48
C THR A 31 -35.87 -18.59 -15.95
N SER A 32 -36.91 -19.17 -15.35
CA SER A 32 -37.44 -20.47 -15.77
C SER A 32 -38.02 -20.43 -17.18
N LEU A 33 -38.74 -19.36 -17.55
CA LEU A 33 -39.26 -19.20 -18.91
C LEU A 33 -38.14 -18.99 -19.93
N LEU A 34 -37.15 -18.16 -19.62
CA LEU A 34 -35.99 -17.93 -20.51
C LEU A 34 -35.25 -19.23 -20.86
N THR A 35 -35.27 -20.25 -20.00
CA THR A 35 -34.58 -21.54 -20.23
C THR A 35 -35.46 -22.62 -20.84
N THR A 36 -36.79 -22.46 -20.83
CA THR A 36 -37.74 -23.51 -21.24
C THR A 36 -38.49 -23.18 -22.52
N LEU A 37 -38.59 -21.89 -22.88
CA LEU A 37 -39.24 -21.46 -24.11
C LEU A 37 -38.48 -21.97 -25.33
N THR A 38 -39.24 -22.48 -26.31
CA THR A 38 -38.72 -23.10 -27.54
C THR A 38 -38.78 -22.19 -28.76
N ASN A 39 -39.55 -21.10 -28.68
CA ASN A 39 -39.75 -20.14 -29.78
C ASN A 39 -38.92 -18.87 -29.54
N PRO A 40 -38.01 -18.47 -30.45
CA PRO A 40 -37.17 -17.28 -30.30
C PRO A 40 -37.98 -15.98 -30.22
N LEU A 41 -39.17 -15.92 -30.83
CA LEU A 41 -40.06 -14.76 -30.72
C LEU A 41 -40.58 -14.56 -29.30
N ASN A 42 -40.87 -15.66 -28.58
CA ASN A 42 -41.34 -15.60 -27.20
C ASN A 42 -40.23 -15.13 -26.26
N ILE A 43 -38.98 -15.49 -26.53
CA ILE A 43 -37.80 -15.01 -25.77
C ILE A 43 -37.58 -13.52 -26.03
N SER A 44 -37.70 -13.09 -27.29
CA SER A 44 -37.58 -11.68 -27.67
C SER A 44 -38.66 -10.84 -26.98
N LEU A 45 -39.91 -11.31 -27.01
CA LEU A 45 -41.04 -10.66 -26.33
C LEU A 45 -40.84 -10.61 -24.81
N LEU A 46 -40.46 -11.73 -24.19
CA LEU A 46 -40.22 -11.80 -22.75
C LEU A 46 -39.12 -10.82 -22.33
N THR A 47 -38.05 -10.72 -23.12
CA THR A 47 -36.96 -9.77 -22.88
C THR A 47 -37.44 -8.32 -23.01
N SER A 48 -38.09 -7.95 -24.11
CA SER A 48 -38.64 -6.59 -24.30
C SER A 48 -39.58 -6.18 -23.14
N GLN A 49 -40.47 -7.09 -22.74
CA GLN A 49 -41.42 -6.84 -21.66
C GLN A 49 -40.75 -6.77 -20.29
N LEU A 50 -39.71 -7.59 -20.02
CA LEU A 50 -38.92 -7.49 -18.77
C LEU A 50 -38.19 -6.15 -18.68
N LEU A 51 -37.55 -5.71 -19.77
CA LEU A 51 -36.78 -4.46 -19.79
C LEU A 51 -37.68 -3.22 -19.74
N ALA A 52 -38.95 -3.35 -20.15
CA ALA A 52 -39.97 -2.30 -20.03
C ALA A 52 -40.86 -2.40 -18.76
N ALA A 53 -40.74 -3.47 -17.97
CA ALA A 53 -41.70 -3.82 -16.90
C ALA A 53 -41.83 -2.76 -15.79
N PRO A 54 -42.99 -2.10 -15.65
CA PRO A 54 -43.23 -1.18 -14.53
C PRO A 54 -43.08 -1.83 -13.15
N ALA A 55 -43.48 -3.10 -13.01
CA ALA A 55 -43.38 -3.84 -11.73
C ALA A 55 -41.95 -3.95 -11.19
N ILE A 56 -40.93 -3.79 -12.03
CA ILE A 56 -39.52 -3.84 -11.66
C ILE A 56 -38.95 -2.43 -11.62
N TRP A 57 -39.22 -1.63 -12.67
CA TRP A 57 -38.50 -0.39 -12.91
C TRP A 57 -39.20 0.88 -12.42
N ALA A 58 -40.49 0.84 -12.06
CA ALA A 58 -41.24 2.01 -11.57
C ALA A 58 -41.05 2.31 -10.07
N THR A 59 -40.04 1.69 -9.43
CA THR A 59 -39.75 1.88 -8.01
C THR A 59 -39.04 3.21 -7.76
N HIS A 60 -39.49 3.98 -6.76
CA HIS A 60 -38.92 5.30 -6.42
C HIS A 60 -37.45 5.26 -5.95
N ALA A 61 -36.95 4.09 -5.54
CA ALA A 61 -35.56 3.86 -5.13
C ALA A 61 -34.98 2.70 -5.94
N LEU A 62 -34.59 2.98 -7.18
CA LEU A 62 -33.99 1.94 -8.02
C LEU A 62 -32.55 1.66 -7.57
N ASP A 63 -32.32 0.46 -7.07
CA ASP A 63 -31.02 0.03 -6.51
C ASP A 63 -30.22 -0.80 -7.53
N LEU A 64 -28.89 -0.64 -7.53
CA LEU A 64 -27.93 -1.46 -8.26
C LEU A 64 -28.08 -2.95 -7.96
N GLN A 65 -28.59 -3.34 -6.79
CA GLN A 65 -28.94 -4.74 -6.51
C GLN A 65 -29.97 -5.28 -7.51
N THR A 66 -30.96 -4.48 -7.91
CA THR A 66 -31.93 -4.88 -8.93
C THR A 66 -31.25 -5.06 -10.28
N CYS A 67 -30.33 -4.16 -10.64
CA CYS A 67 -29.54 -4.28 -11.87
C CYS A 67 -28.69 -5.55 -11.89
N LEU A 68 -28.01 -5.86 -10.78
CA LEU A 68 -27.24 -7.10 -10.62
C LEU A 68 -28.12 -8.35 -10.74
N ARG A 69 -29.34 -8.32 -10.21
CA ARG A 69 -30.31 -9.41 -10.35
C ARG A 69 -30.73 -9.62 -11.81
N ILE A 70 -30.96 -8.55 -12.57
CA ILE A 70 -31.26 -8.67 -14.02
C ILE A 70 -30.09 -9.29 -14.78
N ILE A 71 -28.85 -8.83 -14.53
CA ILE A 71 -27.64 -9.46 -15.10
C ILE A 71 -27.61 -10.95 -14.74
N SER A 72 -27.90 -11.27 -13.47
CA SER A 72 -27.88 -12.65 -12.95
C SER A 72 -28.94 -13.55 -13.59
N ILE A 73 -30.12 -13.02 -13.95
CA ILE A 73 -31.17 -13.78 -14.63
C ILE A 73 -30.69 -14.25 -16.01
N TYR A 74 -30.17 -13.32 -16.81
CA TYR A 74 -29.66 -13.64 -18.14
C TYR A 74 -28.41 -14.52 -18.08
N ASN A 75 -27.51 -14.29 -17.13
CA ASN A 75 -26.35 -15.15 -16.86
C ASN A 75 -26.78 -16.59 -16.52
N THR A 76 -27.68 -16.75 -15.54
CA THR A 76 -28.19 -18.07 -15.13
C THR A 76 -28.90 -18.78 -16.28
N ALA A 77 -29.73 -18.05 -17.04
CA ALA A 77 -30.45 -18.61 -18.16
C ALA A 77 -29.48 -19.06 -19.27
N ALA A 78 -28.49 -18.23 -19.61
CA ALA A 78 -27.47 -18.53 -20.60
C ALA A 78 -26.65 -19.80 -20.22
N ILE A 79 -26.18 -19.91 -18.98
CA ILE A 79 -25.47 -21.12 -18.49
C ILE A 79 -26.35 -22.36 -18.66
N THR A 80 -27.64 -22.25 -18.34
CA THR A 80 -28.58 -23.38 -18.39
C THR A 80 -28.85 -23.81 -19.82
N VAL A 81 -29.07 -22.86 -20.73
CA VAL A 81 -29.26 -23.12 -22.17
C VAL A 81 -28.01 -23.76 -22.76
N LEU A 82 -26.82 -23.27 -22.41
CA LEU A 82 -25.56 -23.86 -22.87
C LEU A 82 -25.38 -25.31 -22.41
N LYS A 83 -25.64 -25.59 -21.12
CA LYS A 83 -25.58 -26.96 -20.58
C LYS A 83 -26.59 -27.89 -21.26
N GLN A 84 -27.80 -27.40 -21.52
CA GLN A 84 -28.83 -28.17 -22.22
C GLN A 84 -28.41 -28.47 -23.66
N ALA A 85 -27.90 -27.49 -24.40
CA ALA A 85 -27.40 -27.66 -25.76
C ALA A 85 -26.29 -28.73 -25.82
N GLN A 86 -25.28 -28.63 -24.94
CA GLN A 86 -24.19 -29.61 -24.85
C GLN A 86 -24.69 -31.03 -24.51
N SER A 87 -25.66 -31.15 -23.59
CA SER A 87 -26.24 -32.46 -23.24
C SER A 87 -27.06 -33.06 -24.38
N ASN A 88 -27.72 -32.22 -25.19
CA ASN A 88 -28.51 -32.67 -26.33
C ASN A 88 -27.61 -33.08 -27.51
N ASP A 89 -26.45 -32.43 -27.70
CA ASP A 89 -25.43 -32.86 -28.68
C ASP A 89 -24.79 -34.21 -28.31
N SER A 90 -24.64 -34.50 -27.00
CA SER A 90 -24.15 -35.81 -26.53
C SER A 90 -25.17 -36.95 -26.62
N ASN A 91 -26.46 -36.63 -26.72
CA ASN A 91 -27.56 -37.61 -26.76
C ASN A 91 -27.92 -38.03 -28.21
N LEU A 92 -26.93 -38.52 -28.97
CA LEU A 92 -27.13 -39.11 -30.30
C LEU A 92 -27.98 -40.41 -30.30
N LEU A 93 -28.43 -40.90 -29.13
CA LEU A 93 -29.09 -42.20 -28.92
C LEU A 93 -30.59 -42.10 -28.56
N GLY A 94 -31.35 -41.17 -29.16
CA GLY A 94 -32.82 -41.24 -29.20
C GLY A 94 -33.59 -40.94 -27.90
N TYR A 95 -32.95 -40.37 -26.88
CA TYR A 95 -33.64 -39.89 -25.67
C TYR A 95 -34.35 -38.53 -25.92
N PRO A 96 -35.49 -38.25 -25.24
CA PRO A 96 -36.21 -37.00 -25.39
C PRO A 96 -35.32 -35.81 -24.99
N ARG A 97 -35.24 -34.79 -25.87
CA ARG A 97 -34.50 -33.54 -25.64
C ARG A 97 -34.91 -32.93 -24.31
N ARG A 98 -33.94 -32.67 -23.42
CA ARG A 98 -34.17 -31.90 -22.19
C ARG A 98 -33.98 -30.42 -22.50
N GLY A 99 -35.00 -29.60 -22.24
CA GLY A 99 -34.96 -28.13 -22.37
C GLY A 99 -35.74 -27.54 -23.55
N GLY A 100 -35.58 -26.23 -23.77
CA GLY A 100 -36.29 -25.47 -24.82
C GLY A 100 -35.85 -25.80 -26.26
N GLY A 101 -34.80 -26.61 -26.46
CA GLY A 101 -34.42 -27.11 -27.78
C GLY A 101 -33.79 -26.08 -28.75
N LEU A 102 -33.62 -24.83 -28.32
CA LEU A 102 -32.92 -23.77 -29.07
C LEU A 102 -31.40 -23.89 -28.90
N GLY A 103 -30.66 -23.63 -29.98
CA GLY A 103 -29.21 -23.49 -29.91
C GLY A 103 -28.80 -22.24 -29.13
N ALA A 104 -27.60 -22.26 -28.53
CA ALA A 104 -27.10 -21.14 -27.72
C ALA A 104 -27.03 -19.81 -28.51
N ASP A 105 -26.60 -19.85 -29.78
CA ASP A 105 -26.54 -18.69 -30.67
C ASP A 105 -27.93 -18.13 -31.01
N GLU A 106 -28.90 -19.01 -31.28
CA GLU A 106 -30.27 -18.61 -31.61
C GLU A 106 -30.97 -17.99 -30.41
N TRP A 107 -30.76 -18.58 -29.23
CA TRP A 107 -31.26 -18.05 -27.96
C TRP A 107 -30.66 -16.67 -27.64
N ALA A 108 -29.34 -16.52 -27.75
CA ALA A 108 -28.66 -15.25 -27.48
C ALA A 108 -29.11 -14.15 -28.47
N THR A 109 -29.27 -14.50 -29.75
CA THR A 109 -29.80 -13.59 -30.77
C THR A 109 -31.23 -13.15 -30.44
N ALA A 110 -32.09 -14.06 -29.96
CA ALA A 110 -33.44 -13.74 -29.54
C ALA A 110 -33.49 -12.78 -28.34
N VAL A 111 -32.61 -12.97 -27.36
CA VAL A 111 -32.49 -12.04 -26.21
C VAL A 111 -32.12 -10.64 -26.70
N VAL A 112 -31.11 -10.51 -27.55
CA VAL A 112 -30.67 -9.19 -28.06
C VAL A 112 -31.74 -8.52 -28.93
N LYS A 113 -32.48 -9.28 -29.75
CA LYS A 113 -33.63 -8.76 -30.50
C LYS A 113 -34.75 -8.23 -29.60
N GLY A 114 -34.86 -8.73 -28.38
CA GLY A 114 -35.80 -8.21 -27.38
C GLY A 114 -35.37 -6.90 -26.72
N ALA A 115 -34.11 -6.49 -26.87
CA ALA A 115 -33.62 -5.20 -26.38
C ALA A 115 -33.98 -4.08 -27.37
N ASP A 116 -35.29 -3.82 -27.50
CA ASP A 116 -35.88 -2.88 -28.46
C ASP A 116 -36.04 -1.46 -27.88
N ASP A 117 -36.47 -0.51 -28.71
CA ASP A 117 -36.55 0.91 -28.34
C ASP A 117 -37.64 1.24 -27.29
N LYS A 118 -38.30 0.22 -26.72
CA LYS A 118 -39.26 0.39 -25.62
C LYS A 118 -38.58 0.53 -24.26
N SER A 119 -37.30 0.18 -24.16
CA SER A 119 -36.52 0.34 -22.94
C SER A 119 -35.28 1.22 -23.16
N PRO A 120 -34.83 1.92 -22.11
CA PRO A 120 -33.63 2.75 -22.18
C PRO A 120 -32.37 1.90 -22.39
N ARG A 121 -31.33 2.51 -23.00
CA ARG A 121 -30.15 1.77 -23.48
C ARG A 121 -29.38 1.09 -22.35
N TRP A 122 -29.31 1.69 -21.17
CA TRP A 122 -28.62 1.10 -20.02
C TRP A 122 -29.23 -0.25 -19.58
N ARG A 123 -30.54 -0.47 -19.78
CA ARG A 123 -31.17 -1.78 -19.49
C ARG A 123 -30.75 -2.86 -20.49
N HIS A 124 -30.46 -2.46 -21.73
CA HIS A 124 -29.96 -3.37 -22.75
C HIS A 124 -28.57 -3.86 -22.37
N VAL A 125 -27.73 -2.97 -21.82
CA VAL A 125 -26.40 -3.31 -21.30
C VAL A 125 -26.50 -4.42 -20.26
N LEU A 126 -27.45 -4.36 -19.33
CA LEU A 126 -27.64 -5.40 -18.30
C LEU A 126 -27.96 -6.78 -18.90
N ALA A 127 -28.87 -6.83 -19.89
CA ALA A 127 -29.25 -8.07 -20.55
C ALA A 127 -28.09 -8.68 -21.34
N ILE A 128 -27.43 -7.87 -22.17
CA ILE A 128 -26.29 -8.31 -23.00
C ILE A 128 -25.12 -8.75 -22.11
N ALA A 129 -24.84 -8.02 -21.03
CA ALA A 129 -23.80 -8.39 -20.08
C ALA A 129 -24.08 -9.75 -19.42
N GLY A 130 -25.32 -10.01 -19.03
CA GLY A 130 -25.71 -11.31 -18.49
C GLY A 130 -25.50 -12.45 -19.50
N VAL A 131 -25.87 -12.26 -20.77
CA VAL A 131 -25.64 -13.25 -21.84
C VAL A 131 -24.14 -13.53 -22.03
N LEU A 132 -23.31 -12.48 -22.10
CA LEU A 132 -21.86 -12.60 -22.26
C LEU A 132 -21.21 -13.33 -21.07
N LEU A 133 -21.62 -13.01 -19.84
CA LEU A 133 -21.14 -13.68 -18.62
C LEU A 133 -21.49 -15.17 -18.60
N GLY A 134 -22.72 -15.51 -18.96
CA GLY A 134 -23.18 -16.90 -18.91
C GLY A 134 -22.59 -17.78 -20.01
N MET A 135 -22.46 -17.24 -21.23
CA MET A 135 -21.97 -18.00 -22.39
C MET A 135 -20.44 -17.95 -22.56
N GLY A 136 -19.78 -16.91 -22.06
CA GLY A 136 -18.34 -16.68 -22.23
C GLY A 136 -17.53 -16.73 -20.92
N GLY A 137 -18.17 -16.63 -19.76
CA GLY A 137 -17.48 -16.65 -18.46
C GLY A 137 -16.91 -18.03 -18.12
N GLN A 138 -15.88 -18.06 -17.26
CA GLN A 138 -15.21 -19.30 -16.78
C GLN A 138 -14.68 -20.20 -17.91
N GLY A 139 -14.17 -19.60 -18.99
CA GLY A 139 -13.58 -20.33 -20.12
C GLY A 139 -14.59 -21.02 -21.04
N ARG A 140 -15.90 -20.76 -20.87
CA ARG A 140 -16.94 -21.31 -21.74
C ARG A 140 -16.83 -20.76 -23.15
N ARG A 141 -17.07 -21.64 -24.14
CA ARG A 141 -17.15 -21.29 -25.57
C ARG A 141 -18.57 -21.51 -26.06
N GLY A 142 -19.53 -20.82 -25.43
CA GLY A 142 -20.96 -21.02 -25.72
C GLY A 142 -21.49 -20.28 -26.94
N LEU A 143 -20.69 -19.38 -27.53
CA LEU A 143 -21.09 -18.54 -28.67
C LEU A 143 -20.14 -18.75 -29.84
N SER A 144 -20.66 -18.69 -31.06
CA SER A 144 -19.82 -18.56 -32.25
C SER A 144 -19.00 -17.26 -32.21
N ARG A 145 -17.82 -17.27 -32.83
CA ARG A 145 -16.91 -16.11 -32.84
C ARG A 145 -17.58 -14.85 -33.40
N GLY A 146 -18.36 -14.99 -34.48
CA GLY A 146 -19.09 -13.88 -35.10
C GLY A 146 -20.16 -13.30 -34.17
N LEU A 147 -20.98 -14.15 -33.54
CA LEU A 147 -22.00 -13.68 -32.61
C LEU A 147 -21.38 -13.04 -31.36
N ARG A 148 -20.30 -13.61 -30.83
CA ARG A 148 -19.56 -13.01 -29.70
C ARG A 148 -19.09 -11.59 -30.04
N MET A 149 -18.45 -11.38 -31.19
CA MET A 149 -18.00 -10.04 -31.61
C MET A 149 -19.18 -9.07 -31.76
N SER A 150 -20.31 -9.54 -32.31
CA SER A 150 -21.54 -8.75 -32.42
C SER A 150 -22.12 -8.35 -31.06
N LEU A 151 -22.11 -9.28 -30.09
CA LEU A 151 -22.56 -9.02 -28.72
C LEU A 151 -21.64 -8.05 -27.96
N GLU A 152 -20.32 -8.20 -28.12
CA GLU A 152 -19.34 -7.26 -27.56
C GLU A 152 -19.57 -5.84 -28.11
N GLY A 153 -19.68 -5.71 -29.44
CA GLY A 153 -19.98 -4.42 -30.09
C GLY A 153 -21.33 -3.83 -29.67
N ALA A 154 -22.38 -4.67 -29.57
CA ALA A 154 -23.70 -4.23 -29.10
C ALA A 154 -23.68 -3.77 -27.64
N LEU A 155 -22.94 -4.45 -26.76
CA LEU A 155 -22.75 -4.04 -25.37
C LEU A 155 -22.11 -2.65 -25.30
N ILE A 156 -21.03 -2.44 -26.03
CA ILE A 156 -20.26 -1.18 -25.99
C ILE A 156 -21.05 -0.04 -26.61
N MET A 157 -21.74 -0.28 -27.74
CA MET A 157 -22.61 0.71 -28.34
C MET A 157 -23.73 1.14 -27.37
N ALA A 158 -24.40 0.17 -26.74
CA ALA A 158 -25.44 0.46 -25.76
C ALA A 158 -24.88 1.19 -24.53
N ALA A 159 -23.70 0.80 -24.03
CA ALA A 159 -23.04 1.43 -22.90
C ALA A 159 -22.64 2.88 -23.21
N ASN A 160 -22.03 3.11 -24.37
CA ASN A 160 -21.65 4.44 -24.81
C ASN A 160 -22.87 5.35 -24.92
N LEU A 161 -23.95 4.91 -25.58
CA LEU A 161 -25.19 5.68 -25.69
C LEU A 161 -25.83 5.96 -24.33
N ALA A 162 -25.84 4.97 -23.43
CA ALA A 162 -26.39 5.11 -22.08
C ALA A 162 -25.65 6.15 -21.22
N MET A 163 -24.32 6.25 -21.37
CA MET A 163 -23.51 7.25 -20.68
C MET A 163 -23.63 8.65 -21.29
N GLU A 164 -24.10 8.74 -22.54
CA GLU A 164 -24.22 10.01 -23.28
C GLU A 164 -25.51 10.76 -22.94
N ASP A 165 -26.60 10.04 -22.65
CA ASP A 165 -27.90 10.64 -22.39
C ASP A 165 -27.94 11.27 -20.99
N PRO A 166 -28.07 12.60 -20.85
CA PRO A 166 -28.12 13.25 -19.54
C PRO A 166 -29.35 12.87 -18.70
N LYS A 167 -30.43 12.40 -19.33
CA LYS A 167 -31.67 11.98 -18.66
C LYS A 167 -31.56 10.57 -18.07
N GLU A 168 -30.70 9.74 -18.64
CA GLU A 168 -30.48 8.35 -18.22
C GLU A 168 -29.16 8.16 -17.46
N GLY A 169 -28.17 9.01 -17.72
CA GLY A 169 -26.76 8.80 -17.39
C GLY A 169 -26.26 9.31 -16.04
N PHE A 170 -26.95 10.22 -15.35
CA PHE A 170 -26.35 10.90 -14.19
C PHE A 170 -26.47 10.22 -12.83
N PHE A 171 -27.40 9.27 -12.64
CA PHE A 171 -27.44 8.50 -11.38
C PHE A 171 -27.57 7.01 -11.67
N VAL A 172 -28.76 6.51 -12.00
CA VAL A 172 -28.98 5.06 -12.03
C VAL A 172 -28.50 4.38 -13.31
N GLY A 173 -28.76 4.97 -14.49
CA GLY A 173 -28.39 4.32 -15.76
C GLY A 173 -26.88 4.28 -16.01
N GLY A 174 -26.17 5.33 -15.61
CA GLY A 174 -24.71 5.38 -15.63
C GLY A 174 -24.08 4.33 -14.71
N GLU A 175 -24.49 4.28 -13.44
CA GLU A 175 -23.97 3.30 -12.47
C GLU A 175 -24.35 1.86 -12.83
N ALA A 176 -25.55 1.62 -13.37
CA ALA A 176 -25.97 0.32 -13.87
C ALA A 176 -25.11 -0.14 -15.06
N THR A 177 -24.80 0.78 -15.98
CA THR A 177 -23.90 0.53 -17.11
C THR A 177 -22.49 0.21 -16.61
N LEU A 178 -21.98 1.00 -15.65
CA LEU A 178 -20.69 0.77 -15.02
C LEU A 178 -20.62 -0.60 -14.33
N LEU A 179 -21.66 -0.99 -13.58
CA LEU A 179 -21.75 -2.30 -12.93
C LEU A 179 -21.65 -3.44 -13.97
N ALA A 180 -22.39 -3.32 -15.08
CA ALA A 180 -22.35 -4.32 -16.15
C ALA A 180 -20.97 -4.39 -16.81
N LEU A 181 -20.35 -3.24 -17.09
CA LEU A 181 -18.98 -3.18 -17.62
C LEU A 181 -17.99 -3.81 -16.64
N ASN A 182 -18.05 -3.50 -15.35
CA ASN A 182 -17.17 -4.06 -14.32
C ASN A 182 -17.18 -5.59 -14.31
N HIS A 183 -18.36 -6.21 -14.43
CA HIS A 183 -18.47 -7.66 -14.47
C HIS A 183 -18.02 -8.30 -15.79
N THR A 184 -18.14 -7.58 -16.91
CA THR A 184 -17.83 -8.11 -18.25
C THR A 184 -16.45 -7.74 -18.77
N PHE A 185 -15.77 -6.78 -18.14
CA PHE A 185 -14.56 -6.15 -18.68
C PHE A 185 -13.45 -7.15 -19.05
N ASP A 186 -13.18 -8.11 -18.17
CA ASP A 186 -12.16 -9.15 -18.38
C ASP A 186 -12.55 -10.14 -19.50
N LEU A 187 -13.81 -10.18 -19.92
CA LEU A 187 -14.30 -11.03 -21.02
C LEU A 187 -14.22 -10.33 -22.39
N LEU A 188 -14.16 -9.00 -22.43
CA LEU A 188 -14.15 -8.24 -23.67
C LEU A 188 -12.82 -8.41 -24.42
N SER A 189 -12.89 -8.49 -25.74
CA SER A 189 -11.69 -8.43 -26.58
C SER A 189 -11.00 -7.06 -26.47
N GLU A 190 -9.70 -7.00 -26.74
CA GLU A 190 -8.96 -5.72 -26.74
C GLU A 190 -9.51 -4.73 -27.78
N GLN A 191 -10.06 -5.22 -28.89
CA GLN A 191 -10.75 -4.37 -29.87
C GLN A 191 -12.00 -3.73 -29.25
N ALA A 192 -12.84 -4.54 -28.61
CA ALA A 192 -14.03 -4.08 -27.91
C ALA A 192 -13.67 -3.05 -26.81
N LYS A 193 -12.67 -3.32 -25.96
CA LYS A 193 -12.24 -2.39 -24.90
C LYS A 193 -11.87 -1.00 -25.44
N ARG A 194 -11.23 -0.92 -26.62
CA ARG A 194 -10.81 0.36 -27.24
C ARG A 194 -11.99 1.22 -27.72
N GLU A 195 -13.15 0.62 -27.96
CA GLU A 195 -14.36 1.33 -28.41
C GLU A 195 -15.14 1.96 -27.23
N ILE A 196 -14.77 1.64 -25.98
CA ILE A 196 -15.38 2.23 -24.79
C ILE A 196 -14.96 3.71 -24.68
N ARG A 197 -15.93 4.60 -24.48
CA ARG A 197 -15.65 6.02 -24.24
C ARG A 197 -15.29 6.28 -22.78
N PHE A 198 -13.99 6.13 -22.50
CA PHE A 198 -13.42 6.33 -21.17
C PHE A 198 -13.62 7.74 -20.60
N ASP A 199 -13.72 8.77 -21.46
CA ASP A 199 -13.97 10.15 -21.02
C ASP A 199 -15.36 10.32 -20.38
N LEU A 200 -16.35 9.52 -20.78
CA LEU A 200 -17.69 9.49 -20.16
C LEU A 200 -17.76 8.53 -18.97
N LEU A 201 -17.02 7.42 -19.05
CA LEU A 201 -17.02 6.39 -18.01
C LEU A 201 -16.37 6.90 -16.71
N LEU A 202 -15.26 7.63 -16.81
CA LEU A 202 -14.46 7.99 -15.64
C LEU A 202 -15.24 8.84 -14.61
N PRO A 203 -15.93 9.93 -14.98
CA PRO A 203 -16.70 10.72 -14.00
C PRO A 203 -17.77 9.90 -13.29
N ILE A 204 -18.46 9.00 -14.02
CA ILE A 204 -19.46 8.08 -13.46
C ILE A 204 -18.79 7.11 -12.49
N ALA A 205 -17.65 6.52 -12.86
CA ALA A 205 -16.89 5.59 -12.03
C ALA A 205 -16.43 6.24 -10.72
N VAL A 206 -15.88 7.44 -10.80
CA VAL A 206 -15.43 8.19 -9.62
C VAL A 206 -16.63 8.50 -8.74
N GLY A 207 -17.68 9.11 -9.30
CA GLY A 207 -18.91 9.44 -8.57
C GLY A 207 -19.54 8.23 -7.87
N ALA A 208 -19.62 7.09 -8.55
CA ALA A 208 -20.14 5.85 -8.00
C ALA A 208 -19.28 5.29 -6.87
N MET A 209 -17.95 5.40 -6.96
CA MET A 209 -17.02 4.89 -5.95
C MET A 209 -17.09 5.70 -4.65
N VAL A 210 -17.09 7.03 -4.74
CA VAL A 210 -17.07 7.91 -3.55
C VAL A 210 -18.48 8.30 -3.07
N GLY A 211 -19.50 8.13 -3.91
CA GLY A 211 -20.89 8.47 -3.63
C GLY A 211 -21.70 7.37 -2.92
N PRO A 212 -23.04 7.47 -2.93
CA PRO A 212 -23.96 6.58 -2.22
C PRO A 212 -23.86 5.10 -2.62
N SER A 213 -23.56 4.81 -3.88
CA SER A 213 -23.43 3.44 -4.37
C SER A 213 -22.12 2.76 -3.96
N GLY A 214 -21.15 3.54 -3.50
CA GLY A 214 -19.82 3.10 -3.05
C GLY A 214 -19.60 3.39 -1.57
N TYR A 215 -18.56 4.17 -1.27
CA TYR A 215 -18.08 4.43 0.08
C TYR A 215 -18.73 5.63 0.81
N GLU A 216 -19.71 6.31 0.22
CA GLU A 216 -20.47 7.40 0.86
C GLU A 216 -19.59 8.48 1.52
N MET A 217 -18.49 8.88 0.89
CA MET A 217 -17.54 9.85 1.48
C MET A 217 -17.05 9.46 2.89
N GLY A 218 -17.04 8.17 3.23
CA GLY A 218 -16.64 7.70 4.55
C GLY A 218 -17.69 7.90 5.66
N GLN A 219 -18.94 8.26 5.33
CA GLN A 219 -20.01 8.48 6.31
C GLN A 219 -20.26 7.27 7.23
N PHE A 220 -20.04 6.06 6.72
CA PHE A 220 -20.14 4.83 7.51
C PHE A 220 -19.20 4.80 8.72
N VAL A 221 -18.07 5.52 8.70
CA VAL A 221 -17.16 5.63 9.85
C VAL A 221 -17.70 6.56 10.91
N GLY A 222 -18.33 7.67 10.50
CA GLY A 222 -18.91 8.67 11.40
C GLY A 222 -20.09 8.12 12.20
N ALA A 223 -20.90 7.25 11.59
CA ALA A 223 -22.05 6.63 12.26
C ALA A 223 -21.66 5.74 13.46
N ILE A 224 -20.42 5.25 13.51
CA ILE A 224 -19.98 4.27 14.51
C ILE A 224 -19.79 4.91 15.89
N ASP A 225 -19.36 6.18 15.95
CA ASP A 225 -19.03 6.79 17.24
C ASP A 225 -20.22 6.81 18.22
N ALA A 226 -21.43 7.05 17.70
CA ALA A 226 -22.67 7.06 18.47
C ALA A 226 -23.02 5.68 19.08
N ASP A 227 -22.55 4.59 18.47
CA ASP A 227 -22.84 3.23 18.89
C ASP A 227 -21.78 2.64 19.84
N VAL A 228 -20.55 3.16 19.81
CA VAL A 228 -19.45 2.70 20.65
C VAL A 228 -19.65 3.21 22.09
N ARG A 229 -19.75 2.27 23.03
CA ARG A 229 -19.96 2.54 24.47
C ARG A 229 -18.76 2.14 25.30
N VAL A 230 -18.53 2.86 26.39
CA VAL A 230 -17.52 2.48 27.40
C VAL A 230 -18.19 1.58 28.44
N THR A 231 -17.68 0.38 28.62
CA THR A 231 -18.16 -0.57 29.64
C THR A 231 -17.67 -0.17 31.04
N PRO A 232 -18.25 -0.72 32.12
CA PRO A 232 -17.75 -0.50 33.49
C PRO A 232 -16.26 -0.82 33.66
N ASP A 233 -15.75 -1.79 32.90
CA ASP A 233 -14.34 -2.21 32.88
C ASP A 233 -13.44 -1.29 32.04
N LYS A 234 -13.93 -0.11 31.64
CA LYS A 234 -13.24 0.85 30.75
C LYS A 234 -12.86 0.28 29.37
N LYS A 235 -13.56 -0.74 28.89
CA LYS A 235 -13.40 -1.27 27.53
C LYS A 235 -14.40 -0.63 26.58
N LEU A 236 -14.05 -0.55 25.30
CA LEU A 236 -14.99 -0.15 24.26
C LEU A 236 -15.79 -1.35 23.76
N ASP A 237 -17.11 -1.21 23.84
CA ASP A 237 -18.07 -2.17 23.31
C ASP A 237 -18.81 -1.58 22.12
N TRP A 238 -18.78 -2.31 21.01
CA TRP A 238 -19.51 -2.00 19.79
C TRP A 238 -20.29 -3.24 19.35
N SER A 239 -21.59 -3.19 19.60
CA SER A 239 -22.49 -4.32 19.39
C SER A 239 -22.80 -4.59 17.91
N GLU A 240 -22.97 -5.85 17.56
CA GLU A 240 -23.36 -6.31 16.22
C GLU A 240 -24.80 -5.96 15.83
N THR A 241 -25.65 -5.57 16.78
CA THR A 241 -27.03 -5.15 16.51
C THR A 241 -27.18 -3.64 16.40
N SER A 242 -26.06 -2.90 16.52
CA SER A 242 -26.03 -1.44 16.43
C SER A 242 -26.34 -0.94 15.01
N ARG A 243 -26.90 0.28 14.90
CA ARG A 243 -27.34 0.84 13.61
C ARG A 243 -26.15 1.09 12.68
N GLY A 244 -25.05 1.61 13.21
CA GLY A 244 -23.80 1.86 12.51
C GLY A 244 -23.14 0.56 12.03
N PHE A 245 -23.20 -0.53 12.79
CA PHE A 245 -22.68 -1.81 12.29
C PHE A 245 -23.56 -2.44 11.22
N LEU A 246 -24.89 -2.33 11.35
CA LEU A 246 -25.81 -2.78 10.30
C LEU A 246 -25.64 -1.94 9.02
N HIS A 247 -25.44 -0.62 9.16
CA HIS A 247 -25.13 0.26 8.04
C HIS A 247 -23.78 -0.07 7.40
N LEU A 248 -22.73 -0.35 8.19
CA LEU A 248 -21.45 -0.84 7.67
C LEU A 248 -21.62 -2.11 6.82
N LYS A 249 -22.43 -3.07 7.29
CA LYS A 249 -22.73 -4.30 6.55
C LYS A 249 -23.49 -4.02 5.26
N ASP A 250 -24.44 -3.08 5.28
CA ASP A 250 -25.14 -2.62 4.08
C ASP A 250 -24.16 -2.09 3.04
N VAL A 251 -23.30 -1.13 3.42
CA VAL A 251 -22.25 -0.56 2.55
C VAL A 251 -21.35 -1.64 1.97
N ALA A 252 -20.86 -2.54 2.82
CA ALA A 252 -19.98 -3.64 2.39
C ALA A 252 -20.66 -4.61 1.41
N SER A 253 -21.99 -4.75 1.48
CA SER A 253 -22.78 -5.64 0.63
C SER A 253 -23.17 -5.04 -0.72
N ARG A 254 -22.95 -3.73 -0.93
CA ARG A 254 -23.29 -3.06 -2.19
C ARG A 254 -22.56 -3.69 -3.37
N PRO A 255 -23.17 -3.78 -4.56
CA PRO A 255 -22.57 -4.49 -5.70
C PRO A 255 -21.18 -3.96 -6.11
N LEU A 256 -20.99 -2.63 -6.11
CA LEU A 256 -19.70 -2.03 -6.47
C LEU A 256 -18.64 -2.20 -5.38
N VAL A 257 -19.03 -2.12 -4.10
CA VAL A 257 -18.12 -2.27 -2.95
C VAL A 257 -17.64 -3.71 -2.80
N SER A 258 -18.57 -4.67 -2.89
CA SER A 258 -18.25 -6.11 -2.84
C SER A 258 -17.35 -6.56 -4.01
N SER A 259 -17.39 -5.84 -5.14
CA SER A 259 -16.54 -6.06 -6.32
C SER A 259 -15.48 -4.97 -6.53
N MET A 260 -15.04 -4.30 -5.45
CA MET A 260 -14.12 -3.16 -5.53
C MET A 260 -12.76 -3.50 -6.17
N GLY A 261 -12.26 -4.72 -5.99
CA GLY A 261 -10.98 -5.15 -6.60
C GLY A 261 -11.01 -5.05 -8.14
N PRO A 262 -11.91 -5.76 -8.85
CA PRO A 262 -12.16 -5.55 -10.27
C PRO A 262 -12.51 -4.11 -10.63
N PHE A 263 -13.35 -3.44 -9.82
CA PHE A 263 -13.82 -2.10 -10.13
C PHE A 263 -12.68 -1.07 -10.15
N SER A 264 -11.81 -1.05 -9.14
CA SER A 264 -10.63 -0.20 -9.11
C SER A 264 -9.66 -0.47 -10.26
N ARG A 265 -9.55 -1.73 -10.74
CA ARG A 265 -8.78 -2.08 -11.94
C ARG A 265 -9.42 -1.54 -13.23
N LEU A 266 -10.76 -1.55 -13.34
CA LEU A 266 -11.46 -0.90 -14.44
C LEU A 266 -11.21 0.62 -14.45
N VAL A 267 -11.29 1.27 -13.29
CA VAL A 267 -10.99 2.72 -13.18
C VAL A 267 -9.54 3.00 -13.53
N ALA A 268 -8.60 2.19 -13.03
CA ALA A 268 -7.18 2.26 -13.38
C ALA A 268 -6.96 2.15 -14.91
N TYR A 269 -7.56 1.13 -15.55
CA TYR A 269 -7.49 0.97 -17.00
C TYR A 269 -8.08 2.16 -17.75
N THR A 270 -9.20 2.69 -17.25
CA THR A 270 -9.86 3.89 -17.81
C THR A 270 -8.89 5.07 -17.80
N VAL A 271 -8.21 5.33 -16.67
CA VAL A 271 -7.19 6.38 -16.54
C VAL A 271 -6.03 6.19 -17.52
N GLU A 272 -5.55 4.96 -17.69
CA GLU A 272 -4.44 4.65 -18.60
C GLU A 272 -4.78 4.91 -20.08
N HIS A 273 -6.07 4.84 -20.46
CA HIS A 273 -6.53 4.91 -21.85
C HIS A 273 -7.35 6.17 -22.20
N LEU A 274 -7.32 7.21 -21.36
CA LEU A 274 -7.96 8.50 -21.67
C LEU A 274 -7.31 9.18 -22.89
N HIS A 275 -8.13 9.75 -23.76
CA HIS A 275 -7.67 10.52 -24.91
C HIS A 275 -7.30 11.96 -24.52
N SER A 276 -8.11 12.58 -23.66
CA SER A 276 -7.89 13.94 -23.14
C SER A 276 -7.74 13.89 -21.61
N PRO A 277 -6.59 13.40 -21.09
CA PRO A 277 -6.49 12.97 -19.71
C PRO A 277 -6.56 14.10 -18.68
N LYS A 278 -6.13 15.31 -19.03
CA LYS A 278 -5.89 16.40 -18.08
C LYS A 278 -7.10 16.76 -17.18
N PRO A 279 -8.25 17.22 -17.71
CA PRO A 279 -9.35 17.67 -16.84
C PRO A 279 -9.91 16.53 -16.00
N SER A 280 -10.05 15.34 -16.58
CA SER A 280 -10.65 14.18 -15.92
C SER A 280 -9.75 13.60 -14.82
N ILE A 281 -8.42 13.56 -15.03
CA ILE A 281 -7.45 13.10 -14.02
C ILE A 281 -7.36 14.10 -12.87
N LEU A 282 -7.34 15.41 -13.14
CA LEU A 282 -7.33 16.43 -12.09
C LEU A 282 -8.57 16.29 -11.20
N HIS A 283 -9.76 16.18 -11.81
CA HIS A 283 -11.00 15.99 -11.07
C HIS A 283 -11.01 14.67 -10.28
N LEU A 284 -10.56 13.57 -10.87
CA LEU A 284 -10.42 12.28 -10.18
C LEU A 284 -9.55 12.41 -8.92
N VAL A 285 -8.35 12.99 -9.04
CA VAL A 285 -7.42 13.12 -7.92
C VAL A 285 -7.99 14.05 -6.83
N GLU A 286 -8.66 15.13 -7.22
CA GLU A 286 -9.38 16.00 -6.29
C GLU A 286 -10.45 15.24 -5.50
N GLN A 287 -11.28 14.41 -6.17
CA GLN A 287 -12.30 13.60 -5.51
C GLN A 287 -11.69 12.55 -4.58
N LEU A 288 -10.59 11.89 -4.97
CA LEU A 288 -9.88 10.93 -4.12
C LEU A 288 -9.28 11.61 -2.88
N GLN A 289 -8.67 12.78 -3.07
CA GLN A 289 -8.10 13.55 -1.97
C GLN A 289 -9.21 13.98 -1.00
N LYS A 290 -10.31 14.52 -1.50
CA LYS A 290 -11.47 14.91 -0.69
C LYS A 290 -12.05 13.70 0.07
N PHE A 291 -12.27 12.59 -0.61
CA PHE A 291 -12.73 11.34 0.00
C PHE A 291 -11.82 10.91 1.15
N SER A 292 -10.50 10.90 0.93
CA SER A 292 -9.54 10.51 1.97
C SER A 292 -9.54 11.47 3.16
N GLN A 293 -9.72 12.78 2.90
CA GLN A 293 -9.79 13.81 3.93
C GLN A 293 -11.04 13.63 4.79
N ASP A 294 -12.20 13.45 4.16
CA ASP A 294 -13.47 13.21 4.87
C ASP A 294 -13.37 11.92 5.71
N LEU A 295 -12.76 10.86 5.16
CA LEU A 295 -12.55 9.62 5.89
C LEU A 295 -11.65 9.79 7.12
N LEU A 296 -10.54 10.54 7.00
CA LEU A 296 -9.66 10.86 8.12
C LEU A 296 -10.39 11.67 9.20
N LEU A 297 -11.19 12.66 8.78
CA LEU A 297 -11.98 13.48 9.70
C LEU A 297 -13.01 12.64 10.45
N GLN A 298 -13.74 11.75 9.77
CA GLN A 298 -14.68 10.84 10.42
C GLN A 298 -13.98 9.88 11.37
N TRP A 299 -12.80 9.36 11.00
CA TRP A 299 -11.99 8.51 11.87
C TRP A 299 -11.53 9.25 13.14
N ARG A 300 -11.07 10.50 13.02
CA ARG A 300 -10.63 11.32 14.16
C ARG A 300 -11.71 11.50 15.22
N HIS A 301 -12.98 11.61 14.82
CA HIS A 301 -14.10 11.78 15.76
C HIS A 301 -14.54 10.46 16.41
N ASN A 302 -14.01 9.32 15.98
CA ASN A 302 -14.39 8.01 16.48
C ASN A 302 -13.58 7.64 17.73
N LYS A 303 -14.25 7.21 18.80
CA LYS A 303 -13.61 6.68 20.03
C LYS A 303 -12.56 5.59 19.76
N LEU A 304 -12.73 4.78 18.71
CA LEU A 304 -11.79 3.72 18.32
C LEU A 304 -10.43 4.27 17.84
N SER A 305 -10.38 5.53 17.39
CA SER A 305 -9.13 6.19 16.96
C SER A 305 -8.25 6.67 18.13
N ALA A 306 -8.82 6.73 19.34
CA ALA A 306 -8.11 7.12 20.56
C ALA A 306 -7.29 5.98 21.18
N ILE A 307 -7.38 4.76 20.64
CA ILE A 307 -6.64 3.59 21.11
C ILE A 307 -5.47 3.33 20.17
N ASP A 308 -4.28 3.16 20.74
CA ASP A 308 -3.09 2.76 20.00
C ASP A 308 -3.25 1.33 19.44
N PRO A 309 -2.80 1.04 18.21
CA PRO A 309 -2.84 -0.30 17.66
C PRO A 309 -2.28 -1.41 18.57
N SER A 310 -1.23 -1.14 19.36
CA SER A 310 -0.65 -2.12 20.29
C SER A 310 -1.61 -2.50 21.42
N ASP A 311 -2.49 -1.59 21.80
CA ASP A 311 -3.31 -1.70 23.01
C ASP A 311 -4.76 -2.14 22.69
N LEU A 312 -5.12 -2.23 21.41
CA LEU A 312 -6.44 -2.67 20.95
C LEU A 312 -6.92 -3.98 21.63
N PRO A 313 -6.10 -5.05 21.78
CA PRO A 313 -6.56 -6.28 22.40
C PRO A 313 -6.97 -6.11 23.88
N MET A 314 -6.40 -5.14 24.59
CA MET A 314 -6.68 -4.89 26.01
C MET A 314 -7.91 -4.01 26.22
N HIS A 315 -8.17 -3.09 25.28
CA HIS A 315 -9.23 -2.08 25.42
C HIS A 315 -10.55 -2.41 24.71
N LEU A 316 -10.61 -3.46 23.89
CA LEU A 316 -11.84 -3.86 23.19
C LEU A 316 -12.56 -5.02 23.90
N THR A 317 -13.89 -5.05 23.83
CA THR A 317 -14.66 -6.25 24.20
C THR A 317 -14.42 -7.39 23.20
N PRO A 318 -14.61 -8.67 23.59
CA PRO A 318 -14.42 -9.82 22.69
C PRO A 318 -15.24 -9.72 21.40
N THR A 319 -16.51 -9.31 21.51
CA THR A 319 -17.38 -9.04 20.36
C THR A 319 -16.76 -7.99 19.44
N THR A 320 -16.35 -6.85 20.00
CA THR A 320 -15.76 -5.77 19.21
C THR A 320 -14.48 -6.22 18.51
N SER A 321 -13.59 -6.89 19.23
CA SER A 321 -12.29 -7.33 18.73
C SER A 321 -12.39 -8.40 17.65
N GLN A 322 -13.39 -9.29 17.71
CA GLN A 322 -13.48 -10.45 16.81
C GLN A 322 -14.42 -10.25 15.63
N THR A 323 -15.42 -9.36 15.73
CA THR A 323 -16.45 -9.24 14.70
C THR A 323 -16.58 -7.82 14.14
N THR A 324 -16.91 -6.83 14.97
CA THR A 324 -17.28 -5.50 14.47
C THR A 324 -16.07 -4.71 13.97
N PHE A 325 -14.99 -4.66 14.75
CA PHE A 325 -13.76 -3.95 14.38
C PHE A 325 -13.05 -4.55 13.15
N PRO A 326 -12.87 -5.89 13.03
CA PRO A 326 -12.30 -6.47 11.82
C PRO A 326 -13.12 -6.18 10.56
N THR A 327 -14.45 -6.18 10.65
CA THR A 327 -15.33 -5.86 9.50
C THR A 327 -15.14 -4.41 9.04
N LEU A 328 -15.07 -3.46 9.99
CA LEU A 328 -14.77 -2.06 9.68
C LEU A 328 -13.43 -1.93 8.98
N PHE A 329 -12.40 -2.56 9.54
CA PHE A 329 -11.06 -2.44 8.99
C PHE A 329 -10.94 -3.12 7.63
N GLN A 330 -11.70 -4.19 7.36
CA GLN A 330 -11.75 -4.80 6.03
C GLN A 330 -12.33 -3.84 4.97
N LEU A 331 -13.37 -3.07 5.32
CA LEU A 331 -13.94 -2.07 4.42
C LEU A 331 -12.97 -0.90 4.19
N LEU A 332 -12.32 -0.42 5.24
CA LEU A 332 -11.27 0.61 5.15
C LEU A 332 -10.09 0.17 4.29
N LYS A 333 -9.61 -1.08 4.45
CA LYS A 333 -8.57 -1.67 3.61
C LYS A 333 -8.99 -1.70 2.15
N SER A 334 -10.22 -2.14 1.87
CA SER A 334 -10.78 -2.18 0.51
C SER A 334 -10.75 -0.78 -0.14
N ALA A 335 -11.18 0.26 0.58
CA ALA A 335 -11.15 1.64 0.11
C ALA A 335 -9.73 2.16 -0.13
N MET A 336 -8.80 1.87 0.78
CA MET A 336 -7.39 2.24 0.66
C MET A 336 -6.75 1.57 -0.57
N PHE A 337 -6.92 0.26 -0.74
CA PHE A 337 -6.36 -0.47 -1.87
C PHE A 337 -6.91 0.04 -3.21
N ALA A 338 -8.22 0.28 -3.30
CA ALA A 338 -8.85 0.84 -4.49
C ALA A 338 -8.25 2.21 -4.85
N THR A 339 -8.15 3.10 -3.87
CA THR A 339 -7.58 4.45 -4.03
C THR A 339 -6.13 4.38 -4.53
N VAL A 340 -5.30 3.53 -3.92
CA VAL A 340 -3.88 3.39 -4.30
C VAL A 340 -3.72 2.77 -5.69
N VAL A 341 -4.53 1.79 -6.08
CA VAL A 341 -4.51 1.20 -7.43
C VAL A 341 -4.83 2.25 -8.50
N ILE A 342 -5.78 3.13 -8.23
CA ILE A 342 -6.13 4.23 -9.12
C ILE A 342 -4.98 5.26 -9.16
N LEU A 343 -4.45 5.68 -8.01
CA LEU A 343 -3.32 6.62 -7.94
C LEU A 343 -2.06 6.10 -8.66
N ARG A 344 -1.77 4.79 -8.56
CA ARG A 344 -0.68 4.14 -9.30
C ARG A 344 -0.80 4.39 -10.80
N SER A 345 -2.01 4.29 -11.32
CA SER A 345 -2.31 4.45 -12.75
C SER A 345 -2.27 5.91 -13.16
N VAL A 346 -2.71 6.83 -12.29
CA VAL A 346 -2.53 8.28 -12.47
C VAL A 346 -1.05 8.66 -12.56
N LEU A 347 -0.22 8.19 -11.63
CA LEU A 347 1.23 8.48 -11.66
C LEU A 347 1.91 7.84 -12.88
N GLY A 348 1.52 6.61 -13.25
CA GLY A 348 1.97 5.99 -14.51
C GLY A 348 1.64 6.86 -15.73
N ARG A 349 0.48 7.50 -15.76
CA ARG A 349 0.10 8.45 -16.81
C ARG A 349 0.92 9.74 -16.75
N ILE A 350 1.20 10.28 -15.57
CA ILE A 350 2.08 11.47 -15.42
C ILE A 350 3.48 11.21 -15.97
N LEU A 351 4.02 10.00 -15.77
CA LEU A 351 5.36 9.63 -16.28
C LEU A 351 5.40 9.44 -17.81
N THR A 352 4.27 9.14 -18.45
CA THR A 352 4.21 8.78 -19.87
C THR A 352 3.58 9.85 -20.76
N ASP A 353 2.72 10.70 -20.21
CA ASP A 353 1.96 11.71 -20.94
C ASP A 353 2.60 13.11 -20.82
N PRO A 354 3.11 13.70 -21.92
CA PRO A 354 3.74 15.01 -21.89
C PRO A 354 2.86 16.14 -21.37
N LEU A 355 1.53 16.05 -21.53
CA LEU A 355 0.61 17.11 -21.06
C LEU A 355 0.53 17.14 -19.54
N LEU A 356 0.56 15.97 -18.90
CA LEU A 356 0.54 15.82 -17.46
C LEU A 356 1.92 16.00 -16.83
N ALA A 357 2.98 15.67 -17.57
CA ALA A 357 4.37 15.82 -17.14
C ALA A 357 4.84 17.28 -17.03
N THR A 358 4.00 18.26 -17.38
CA THR A 358 4.31 19.69 -17.20
C THR A 358 4.49 20.06 -15.73
N ASP A 359 5.45 20.95 -15.45
CA ASP A 359 5.93 21.28 -14.12
C ASP A 359 4.82 21.58 -13.09
N ALA A 360 3.84 22.39 -13.47
CA ALA A 360 2.74 22.78 -12.59
C ALA A 360 1.83 21.60 -12.22
N HIS A 361 1.54 20.72 -13.18
CA HIS A 361 0.57 19.63 -12.98
C HIS A 361 1.23 18.42 -12.33
N ALA A 362 2.44 18.06 -12.75
CA ALA A 362 3.19 16.97 -12.15
C ALA A 362 3.40 17.20 -10.65
N ALA A 363 3.86 18.40 -10.25
CA ALA A 363 4.05 18.75 -8.84
C ALA A 363 2.72 18.74 -8.06
N SER A 364 1.65 19.34 -8.61
CA SER A 364 0.35 19.40 -7.95
C SER A 364 -0.27 18.01 -7.76
N LEU A 365 -0.26 17.16 -8.80
CA LEU A 365 -0.83 15.81 -8.76
C LEU A 365 -0.05 14.91 -7.81
N SER A 366 1.29 14.97 -7.81
CA SER A 366 2.13 14.23 -6.86
C SER A 366 1.91 14.70 -5.42
N SER A 367 1.77 16.00 -5.18
CA SER A 367 1.42 16.53 -3.86
C SER A 367 0.05 16.03 -3.39
N SER A 368 -0.97 16.05 -4.25
CA SER A 368 -2.30 15.51 -3.95
C SER A 368 -2.30 14.00 -3.67
N ALA A 369 -1.48 13.24 -4.40
CA ALA A 369 -1.31 11.82 -4.14
C ALA A 369 -0.70 11.58 -2.75
N LEU A 370 0.34 12.33 -2.37
CA LEU A 370 0.92 12.25 -1.02
C LEU A 370 -0.05 12.69 0.07
N HIS A 371 -0.85 13.74 -0.15
CA HIS A 371 -1.93 14.09 0.78
C HIS A 371 -2.96 12.97 0.96
N THR A 372 -3.32 12.30 -0.14
CA THR A 372 -4.24 11.17 -0.10
C THR A 372 -3.64 10.01 0.70
N LEU A 373 -2.35 9.68 0.49
CA LEU A 373 -1.65 8.66 1.26
C LEU A 373 -1.56 9.02 2.75
N ARG A 374 -1.25 10.28 3.07
CA ARG A 374 -1.25 10.78 4.46
C ARG A 374 -2.57 10.53 5.14
N ASN A 375 -3.67 10.89 4.47
CA ASN A 375 -5.01 10.78 5.05
C ASN A 375 -5.44 9.32 5.26
N LEU A 376 -4.89 8.39 4.49
CA LEU A 376 -5.12 6.95 4.62
C LEU A 376 -4.07 6.24 5.49
N TYR A 377 -3.10 6.98 6.04
CA TYR A 377 -1.94 6.37 6.71
C TYR A 377 -2.30 5.58 7.97
N PHE A 378 -3.39 5.96 8.65
CA PHE A 378 -3.92 5.22 9.81
C PHE A 378 -4.41 3.79 9.44
N ILE A 379 -4.68 3.55 8.16
CA ILE A 379 -5.04 2.24 7.61
C ILE A 379 -3.76 1.48 7.23
N SER A 380 -2.89 2.12 6.45
CA SER A 380 -1.68 1.47 5.91
C SER A 380 -0.64 1.14 6.98
N SER A 381 -0.52 1.94 8.03
CA SER A 381 0.43 1.70 9.12
C SER A 381 0.19 0.36 9.84
N ARG A 382 -1.05 -0.14 9.84
CA ARG A 382 -1.43 -1.43 10.47
C ARG A 382 -1.24 -2.65 9.57
N LEU A 383 -0.89 -2.45 8.30
CA LEU A 383 -0.68 -3.52 7.32
C LEU A 383 0.80 -3.84 7.09
N GLY A 384 1.71 -2.99 7.59
CA GLY A 384 3.10 -2.96 7.17
C GLY A 384 3.24 -2.40 5.76
N THR A 385 4.01 -1.31 5.60
CA THR A 385 4.18 -0.59 4.32
C THR A 385 4.85 -1.44 3.23
N ALA A 386 5.59 -2.49 3.60
CA ALA A 386 6.26 -3.40 2.68
C ALA A 386 5.34 -4.46 2.04
N SER A 387 4.09 -4.62 2.50
CA SER A 387 3.19 -5.68 2.01
C SER A 387 2.49 -5.35 0.68
N PHE A 388 2.54 -4.09 0.23
CA PHE A 388 1.76 -3.61 -0.91
C PHE A 388 2.59 -2.74 -1.87
N THR A 389 3.15 -3.38 -2.90
CA THR A 389 4.07 -2.76 -3.88
C THR A 389 3.49 -1.52 -4.59
N ALA A 390 2.18 -1.49 -4.84
CA ALA A 390 1.54 -0.32 -5.46
C ALA A 390 1.57 0.91 -4.55
N TYR A 391 1.50 0.74 -3.22
CA TYR A 391 1.66 1.85 -2.28
C TYR A 391 3.08 2.41 -2.33
N THR A 392 4.09 1.54 -2.30
CA THR A 392 5.50 1.94 -2.41
C THR A 392 5.75 2.68 -3.72
N PHE A 393 5.22 2.18 -4.84
CA PHE A 393 5.30 2.87 -6.13
C PHE A 393 4.69 4.27 -6.05
N VAL A 394 3.46 4.41 -5.52
CA VAL A 394 2.79 5.72 -5.45
C VAL A 394 3.57 6.69 -4.56
N SER A 395 4.04 6.22 -3.40
CA SER A 395 4.79 7.03 -2.45
C SER A 395 6.12 7.52 -3.04
N LEU A 396 6.98 6.60 -3.48
CA LEU A 396 8.32 6.94 -3.97
C LEU A 396 8.26 7.75 -5.27
N THR A 397 7.39 7.37 -6.22
CA THR A 397 7.24 8.12 -7.47
C THR A 397 6.76 9.54 -7.22
N SER A 398 5.82 9.74 -6.27
CA SER A 398 5.37 11.09 -5.93
C SER A 398 6.46 11.92 -5.26
N ILE A 399 7.26 11.31 -4.39
CA ILE A 399 8.42 11.95 -3.76
C ILE A 399 9.46 12.34 -4.81
N ASP A 400 9.81 11.44 -5.73
CA ASP A 400 10.79 11.68 -6.80
C ASP A 400 10.37 12.83 -7.73
N ILE A 401 9.09 12.86 -8.12
CA ILE A 401 8.54 13.95 -8.93
C ILE A 401 8.61 15.26 -8.12
N LEU A 402 8.14 15.26 -6.87
CA LEU A 402 8.06 16.46 -6.05
C LEU A 402 9.45 17.01 -5.66
N ALA A 403 10.45 16.15 -5.50
CA ALA A 403 11.83 16.53 -5.18
C ALA A 403 12.46 17.39 -6.28
N ARG A 404 11.98 17.29 -7.54
CA ARG A 404 12.39 18.18 -8.64
C ARG A 404 11.89 19.62 -8.47
N TYR A 405 10.93 19.85 -7.57
CA TYR A 405 10.28 21.16 -7.37
C TYR A 405 10.42 21.62 -5.90
N PRO A 406 11.59 22.15 -5.48
CA PRO A 406 11.88 22.51 -4.07
C PRO A 406 10.81 23.38 -3.38
N ARG A 407 10.23 24.33 -4.11
CA ARG A 407 9.14 25.17 -3.59
C ARG A 407 7.88 24.37 -3.30
N HIS A 408 7.48 23.46 -4.18
CA HIS A 408 6.30 22.61 -3.98
C HIS A 408 6.56 21.57 -2.88
N ALA A 409 7.76 21.00 -2.81
CA ALA A 409 8.17 20.12 -1.71
C ALA A 409 8.06 20.83 -0.35
N THR A 410 8.54 22.08 -0.27
CA THR A 410 8.43 22.91 0.94
C THR A 410 6.98 23.15 1.32
N MET A 411 6.14 23.62 0.38
CA MET A 411 4.71 23.87 0.60
C MET A 411 3.97 22.60 1.06
N PHE A 412 4.29 21.45 0.46
CA PHE A 412 3.74 20.17 0.86
C PHE A 412 4.11 19.83 2.32
N LEU A 413 5.41 19.85 2.66
CA LEU A 413 5.86 19.53 4.02
C LEU A 413 5.28 20.49 5.06
N GLU A 414 5.18 21.79 4.75
CA GLU A 414 4.52 22.76 5.62
C GLU A 414 3.03 22.43 5.84
N SER A 415 2.33 22.02 4.79
CA SER A 415 0.90 21.67 4.87
C SER A 415 0.60 20.39 5.66
N ILE A 416 1.58 19.50 5.82
CA ILE A 416 1.46 18.26 6.58
C ILE A 416 2.20 18.28 7.91
N ARG A 417 2.78 19.42 8.29
CA ARG A 417 3.58 19.61 9.50
C ARG A 417 2.79 19.23 10.78
N PRO A 418 3.44 18.64 11.79
CA PRO A 418 2.85 18.44 13.11
C PRO A 418 2.27 19.74 13.67
N SER A 419 1.06 19.69 14.27
CA SER A 419 0.36 20.91 14.73
C SER A 419 1.10 21.62 15.87
N HIS A 420 1.80 20.88 16.73
CA HIS A 420 2.57 21.41 17.85
C HIS A 420 4.02 20.91 17.77
N PRO A 421 4.83 21.47 16.85
CA PRO A 421 6.22 21.03 16.68
C PRO A 421 7.00 21.23 17.98
N GLY A 422 7.71 20.19 18.42
CA GLY A 422 8.45 20.20 19.68
C GLY A 422 7.72 19.50 20.85
N THR A 423 6.52 18.95 20.63
CA THR A 423 5.80 18.15 21.64
C THR A 423 5.29 16.86 21.04
N ILE A 424 5.23 15.79 21.84
CA ILE A 424 4.62 14.52 21.42
C ILE A 424 3.10 14.63 21.61
N PRO A 425 2.27 14.46 20.57
CA PRO A 425 0.83 14.51 20.73
C PRO A 425 0.28 13.41 21.63
N ALA A 426 -0.74 13.74 22.43
CA ALA A 426 -1.42 12.76 23.27
C ALA A 426 -2.25 11.75 22.45
N HIS A 427 -2.84 12.18 21.32
CA HIS A 427 -3.76 11.35 20.54
C HIS A 427 -3.00 10.40 19.59
N PRO A 428 -3.29 9.08 19.57
CA PRO A 428 -2.59 8.12 18.71
C PRO A 428 -2.68 8.44 17.21
N LEU A 429 -3.83 8.94 16.73
CA LEU A 429 -3.95 9.39 15.35
C LEU A 429 -2.97 10.52 14.99
N ASP A 430 -2.75 11.49 15.88
CA ASP A 430 -1.82 12.59 15.62
C ASP A 430 -0.39 12.08 15.57
N ARG A 431 -0.01 11.18 16.48
CA ARG A 431 1.27 10.46 16.44
C ARG A 431 1.44 9.66 15.15
N ASN A 432 0.39 9.04 14.63
CA ASN A 432 0.42 8.33 13.35
C ASN A 432 0.65 9.29 12.17
N LEU A 433 0.04 10.48 12.20
CA LEU A 433 0.29 11.51 11.18
C LEU A 433 1.71 12.11 11.28
N ASP A 434 2.24 12.27 12.50
CA ASP A 434 3.64 12.66 12.70
C ASP A 434 4.60 11.62 12.14
N LEU A 435 4.30 10.31 12.33
CA LEU A 435 5.09 9.24 11.76
C LEU A 435 5.09 9.30 10.22
N TYR A 436 3.94 9.57 9.60
CA TYR A 436 3.88 9.81 8.14
C TYR A 436 4.75 10.99 7.73
N TYR A 437 4.67 12.10 8.48
CA TYR A 437 5.46 13.30 8.23
C TYR A 437 6.96 13.01 8.31
N LEU A 438 7.44 12.39 9.38
CA LEU A 438 8.87 12.10 9.57
C LEU A 438 9.41 11.19 8.47
N ASN A 439 8.72 10.08 8.18
CA ASN A 439 9.13 9.15 7.12
C ASN A 439 9.13 9.81 5.73
N THR A 440 8.15 10.65 5.43
CA THR A 440 8.06 11.32 4.13
C THR A 440 9.10 12.44 4.00
N ALA A 441 9.32 13.20 5.07
CA ALA A 441 10.28 14.30 5.11
C ALA A 441 11.73 13.84 4.94
N GLU A 442 12.06 12.59 5.32
CA GLU A 442 13.41 12.01 5.20
C GLU A 442 13.97 12.09 3.77
N HIS A 443 13.11 12.09 2.77
CA HIS A 443 13.51 12.06 1.37
C HIS A 443 13.82 13.44 0.75
N PHE A 444 13.54 14.54 1.43
CA PHE A 444 13.67 15.90 0.90
C PHE A 444 14.91 16.73 1.35
N PRO A 445 15.73 16.37 2.36
CA PRO A 445 16.76 17.30 2.85
C PRO A 445 17.76 17.82 1.81
N LEU A 446 18.06 17.02 0.78
CA LEU A 446 18.96 17.40 -0.31
C LEU A 446 18.44 18.52 -1.20
N VAL A 447 17.11 18.69 -1.29
CA VAL A 447 16.47 19.68 -2.18
C VAL A 447 15.91 20.89 -1.43
N LEU A 448 15.79 20.78 -0.10
CA LEU A 448 15.25 21.83 0.76
C LEU A 448 16.31 22.88 1.14
N THR A 449 15.83 24.05 1.56
CA THR A 449 16.70 25.09 2.12
C THR A 449 17.18 24.73 3.53
N PRO A 450 18.34 25.24 3.99
CA PRO A 450 18.79 25.03 5.37
C PRO A 450 17.77 25.50 6.43
N ALA A 451 16.99 26.54 6.14
CA ALA A 451 15.94 27.02 7.04
C ALA A 451 14.79 25.99 7.16
N SER A 452 14.34 25.42 6.04
CA SER A 452 13.34 24.34 6.03
C SER A 452 13.89 23.11 6.76
N ASN A 453 15.15 22.74 6.52
CA ASN A 453 15.81 21.62 7.20
C ASN A 453 15.94 21.82 8.72
N ALA A 454 16.18 23.05 9.19
CA ALA A 454 16.17 23.34 10.62
C ALA A 454 14.79 23.11 11.26
N ALA A 455 13.70 23.44 10.54
CA ALA A 455 12.34 23.15 11.02
C ALA A 455 12.05 21.63 11.07
N LEU A 456 12.67 20.82 10.20
CA LEU A 456 12.60 19.36 10.28
C LEU A 456 13.24 18.83 11.57
N LEU A 457 14.44 19.32 11.93
CA LEU A 457 15.11 18.93 13.18
C LEU A 457 14.31 19.30 14.43
N GLN A 458 13.63 20.45 14.41
CA GLN A 458 12.74 20.86 15.49
C GLN A 458 11.61 19.84 15.71
N ALA A 459 11.09 19.22 14.63
CA ALA A 459 10.06 18.19 14.73
C ALA A 459 10.60 16.85 15.27
N CYS A 460 11.87 16.51 15.02
CA CYS A 460 12.52 15.29 15.54
C CYS A 460 12.82 15.36 17.04
N THR A 461 13.20 16.54 17.53
CA THR A 461 13.67 16.80 18.90
C THR A 461 12.86 16.09 20.02
N PRO A 462 11.51 16.19 20.09
CA PRO A 462 10.75 15.59 21.17
C PRO A 462 10.83 14.06 21.20
N TYR A 463 10.94 13.41 20.05
CA TYR A 463 11.04 11.96 19.94
C TYR A 463 12.43 11.45 20.30
N LEU A 464 13.48 12.21 19.98
CA LEU A 464 14.87 11.86 20.33
C LEU A 464 15.19 12.08 21.81
N ALA A 465 14.53 13.04 22.47
CA ALA A 465 14.75 13.36 23.87
C ALA A 465 14.03 12.43 24.85
N THR A 466 13.02 11.69 24.38
CA THR A 466 12.16 10.86 25.22
C THR A 466 12.60 9.40 25.15
N THR A 467 12.68 8.71 26.28
CA THR A 467 12.86 7.25 26.27
C THR A 467 11.63 6.61 25.60
N PRO A 468 11.77 5.94 24.44
CA PRO A 468 10.64 5.43 23.68
C PRO A 468 9.94 4.32 24.44
N SER A 469 8.66 4.55 24.74
CA SER A 469 7.72 3.47 25.02
C SER A 469 7.45 2.67 23.73
N PRO A 470 7.00 1.41 23.79
CA PRO A 470 6.67 0.60 22.60
C PRO A 470 5.89 1.33 21.48
N PRO A 471 4.82 2.12 21.76
CA PRO A 471 4.09 2.85 20.70
C PRO A 471 4.86 4.03 20.09
N LEU A 472 5.90 4.53 20.75
CA LEU A 472 6.73 5.64 20.27
C LEU A 472 7.98 5.16 19.54
N LEU A 473 8.30 3.86 19.57
CA LEU A 473 9.50 3.33 18.93
C LEU A 473 9.57 3.65 17.43
N PRO A 474 8.49 3.48 16.61
CA PRO A 474 8.56 3.83 15.19
C PRO A 474 8.80 5.33 14.94
N LEU A 475 8.29 6.20 15.83
CA LEU A 475 8.51 7.65 15.74
C LEU A 475 9.95 8.02 16.10
N PHE A 476 10.51 7.38 17.12
CA PHE A 476 11.90 7.50 17.51
C PHE A 476 12.83 7.08 16.36
N GLU A 477 12.56 5.94 15.72
CA GLU A 477 13.34 5.47 14.56
C GLU A 477 13.22 6.43 13.37
N ALA A 478 12.02 6.88 13.02
CA ALA A 478 11.80 7.85 11.94
C ALA A 478 12.48 9.21 12.23
N ALA A 479 12.48 9.66 13.49
CA ALA A 479 13.15 10.88 13.90
C ALA A 479 14.69 10.75 13.78
N HIS A 480 15.24 9.59 14.10
CA HIS A 480 16.66 9.29 13.89
C HIS A 480 17.04 9.32 12.41
N SER A 481 16.28 8.63 11.56
CA SER A 481 16.54 8.59 10.11
C SER A 481 16.46 9.97 9.48
N LEU A 482 15.41 10.74 9.80
CA LEU A 482 15.27 12.12 9.31
C LEU A 482 16.41 13.04 9.78
N THR A 483 16.83 12.91 11.04
CA THR A 483 17.95 13.71 11.56
C THR A 483 19.23 13.40 10.80
N LEU A 484 19.55 12.14 10.58
CA LEU A 484 20.72 11.74 9.78
C LEU A 484 20.60 12.22 8.34
N ALA A 485 19.43 12.13 7.72
CA ALA A 485 19.20 12.64 6.35
C ALA A 485 19.44 14.16 6.26
N VAL A 486 19.05 14.93 7.28
CA VAL A 486 19.32 16.37 7.35
C VAL A 486 20.81 16.67 7.56
N LEU A 487 21.47 15.95 8.48
CA LEU A 487 22.89 16.16 8.79
C LEU A 487 23.81 15.78 7.62
N THR A 488 23.43 14.77 6.83
CA THR A 488 24.20 14.29 5.68
C THR A 488 24.08 15.18 4.44
N ALA A 489 23.09 16.08 4.39
CA ALA A 489 22.94 16.98 3.25
C ALA A 489 24.08 18.02 3.20
N PRO A 490 24.87 18.10 2.11
CA PRO A 490 26.06 18.96 2.04
C PRO A 490 25.80 20.46 2.26
N SER A 491 24.62 20.94 1.86
CA SER A 491 24.18 22.33 2.03
C SER A 491 23.94 22.72 3.49
N ASN A 492 23.85 21.74 4.40
CA ASN A 492 23.51 21.96 5.80
C ASN A 492 24.73 22.02 6.74
N ALA A 493 25.95 22.16 6.24
CA ALA A 493 27.17 22.13 7.06
C ALA A 493 27.09 23.00 8.33
N VAL A 494 26.62 24.24 8.20
CA VAL A 494 26.46 25.18 9.34
C VAL A 494 25.41 24.68 10.33
N LEU A 495 24.28 24.16 9.83
CA LEU A 495 23.22 23.60 10.66
C LEU A 495 23.72 22.33 11.39
N ALA A 496 24.44 21.46 10.69
CA ALA A 496 25.01 20.23 11.22
C ALA A 496 25.99 20.52 12.37
N ALA A 497 26.84 21.54 12.26
CA ALA A 497 27.74 21.95 13.33
C ALA A 497 27.00 22.20 14.66
N THR A 498 25.81 22.80 14.61
CA THR A 498 25.00 23.08 15.80
C THR A 498 24.15 21.89 16.27
N ALA A 499 23.76 21.00 15.35
CA ALA A 499 22.83 19.91 15.64
C ALA A 499 23.53 18.59 16.03
N ILE A 500 24.80 18.39 15.65
CA ILE A 500 25.57 17.18 15.97
C ILE A 500 25.78 16.99 17.48
N PRO A 501 26.21 17.99 18.28
CA PRO A 501 26.44 17.77 19.72
C PRO A 501 25.19 17.29 20.50
N PRO A 502 24.00 17.92 20.38
CA PRO A 502 22.81 17.41 21.07
C PRO A 502 22.35 16.05 20.51
N TYR A 503 22.51 15.81 19.21
CA TYR A 503 22.17 14.51 18.62
C TYR A 503 23.10 13.38 19.10
N ALA A 504 24.41 13.61 19.16
CA ALA A 504 25.37 12.64 19.69
C ALA A 504 25.05 12.29 21.15
N THR A 505 24.68 13.29 21.96
CA THR A 505 24.22 13.08 23.34
C THR A 505 22.99 12.17 23.39
N ALA A 506 21.98 12.43 22.54
CA ALA A 506 20.78 11.60 22.45
C ALA A 506 21.08 10.17 21.96
N LEU A 507 22.01 10.02 21.00
CA LEU A 507 22.45 8.73 20.46
C LEU A 507 23.10 7.86 21.56
N PHE A 508 24.01 8.43 22.34
CA PHE A 508 24.64 7.74 23.48
C PHE A 508 23.67 7.45 24.63
N ALA A 509 22.68 8.32 24.86
CA ALA A 509 21.65 8.08 25.87
C ALA A 509 20.69 6.95 25.45
N SER A 510 20.49 6.76 24.15
CA SER A 510 19.54 5.78 23.60
C SER A 510 20.12 4.37 23.46
N PHE A 511 21.44 4.22 23.36
CA PHE A 511 22.12 2.93 23.34
C PHE A 511 22.59 2.54 24.75
N PRO A 512 22.34 1.30 25.23
CA PRO A 512 21.81 0.14 24.49
C PRO A 512 20.29 -0.12 24.61
N SER A 513 19.54 0.74 25.29
CA SER A 513 18.14 0.44 25.65
C SER A 513 17.16 0.48 24.48
N ASN A 514 17.36 1.40 23.53
CA ASN A 514 16.39 1.71 22.47
C ASN A 514 16.95 1.53 21.06
N LEU A 515 18.25 1.32 20.95
CA LEU A 515 18.95 1.10 19.69
C LEU A 515 19.69 -0.22 19.74
N SER A 516 19.59 -1.00 18.67
CA SER A 516 20.45 -2.17 18.49
C SER A 516 21.91 -1.75 18.28
N SER A 517 22.84 -2.67 18.55
CA SER A 517 24.27 -2.46 18.29
C SER A 517 24.53 -2.08 16.83
N ARG A 518 23.80 -2.68 15.89
CA ARG A 518 23.85 -2.37 14.47
C ARG A 518 23.35 -0.96 14.16
N GLN A 519 22.20 -0.56 14.70
CA GLN A 519 21.64 0.79 14.49
C GLN A 519 22.59 1.87 15.04
N PHE A 520 23.12 1.67 16.25
CA PHE A 520 24.08 2.59 16.85
C PHE A 520 25.36 2.71 16.02
N ARG A 521 25.96 1.58 15.62
CA ARG A 521 27.18 1.55 14.78
C ARG A 521 26.98 2.32 13.47
N LEU A 522 25.85 2.10 12.80
CA LEU A 522 25.53 2.76 11.54
C LEU A 522 25.32 4.27 11.74
N ALA A 523 24.57 4.67 12.76
CA ALA A 523 24.30 6.07 13.06
C ALA A 523 25.59 6.83 13.42
N PHE A 524 26.44 6.25 14.26
CA PHE A 524 27.70 6.86 14.67
C PHE A 524 28.70 6.94 13.50
N LYS A 525 28.83 5.88 12.70
CA LYS A 525 29.64 5.89 11.47
C LYS A 525 29.19 7.01 10.52
N SER A 526 27.88 7.21 10.39
CA SER A 526 27.31 8.29 9.56
C SER A 526 27.65 9.66 10.14
N LEU A 527 27.59 9.85 11.46
CA LEU A 527 28.03 11.11 12.08
C LEU A 527 29.49 11.41 11.79
N LEU A 528 30.35 10.40 11.88
CA LEU A 528 31.76 10.59 11.61
C LEU A 528 32.07 10.89 10.15
N SER A 529 31.39 10.22 9.22
CA SER A 529 31.60 10.53 7.80
C SER A 529 31.21 11.96 7.46
N ILE A 530 30.20 12.53 8.13
CA ILE A 530 29.77 13.93 7.95
C ILE A 530 30.80 14.92 8.50
N THR A 531 31.51 14.56 9.58
CA THR A 531 32.50 15.44 10.22
C THR A 531 33.90 15.32 9.62
N THR A 532 34.15 14.33 8.76
CA THR A 532 35.45 14.13 8.11
C THR A 532 35.47 14.54 6.63
N PRO A 533 36.66 14.79 6.04
CA PRO A 533 36.79 15.12 4.61
C PRO A 533 36.19 14.01 3.72
N PRO A 534 35.51 14.35 2.61
CA PRO A 534 35.51 15.63 1.90
C PRO A 534 34.41 16.61 2.32
N ASN A 535 33.68 16.36 3.42
CA ASN A 535 32.54 17.18 3.79
C ASN A 535 32.95 18.60 4.24
N PRO A 536 32.17 19.64 3.90
CA PRO A 536 32.47 21.03 4.23
C PRO A 536 32.58 21.30 5.74
N LEU A 537 31.88 20.50 6.56
CA LEU A 537 31.94 20.61 8.01
C LEU A 537 33.35 20.38 8.56
N ALA A 538 34.10 19.44 7.99
CA ALA A 538 35.46 19.09 8.41
C ALA A 538 36.43 20.28 8.34
N ALA A 539 36.26 21.17 7.36
CA ALA A 539 37.08 22.37 7.22
C ALA A 539 36.73 23.44 8.27
N SER A 540 35.46 23.51 8.69
CA SER A 540 34.98 24.52 9.65
C SER A 540 35.18 24.11 11.11
N HIS A 541 35.12 22.81 11.41
CA HIS A 541 35.20 22.24 12.76
C HIS A 541 36.10 20.99 12.76
N PRO A 542 37.43 21.16 12.59
CA PRO A 542 38.37 20.04 12.42
C PRO A 542 38.46 19.13 13.65
N ASP A 543 38.20 19.64 14.85
CA ASP A 543 38.33 18.89 16.11
C ASP A 543 37.08 18.03 16.45
N LEU A 544 36.00 18.18 15.69
CA LEU A 544 34.72 17.53 15.96
C LEU A 544 34.76 15.99 15.81
N PRO A 545 35.41 15.41 14.77
CA PRO A 545 35.61 13.95 14.68
C PRO A 545 36.33 13.39 15.90
N ASP A 546 37.43 14.02 16.33
CA ASP A 546 38.23 13.56 17.47
C ASP A 546 37.44 13.66 18.77
N THR A 547 36.67 14.73 18.95
CA THR A 547 35.77 14.87 20.10
C THR A 547 34.73 13.75 20.16
N LEU A 548 34.11 13.39 19.03
CA LEU A 548 33.13 12.30 18.98
C LEU A 548 33.77 10.94 19.28
N LEU A 549 34.93 10.67 18.71
CA LEU A 549 35.69 9.44 18.96
C LEU A 549 36.14 9.33 20.42
N GLU A 550 36.53 10.44 21.03
CA GLU A 550 36.95 10.47 22.42
C GLU A 550 35.77 10.21 23.36
N LEU A 551 34.59 10.78 23.08
CA LEU A 551 33.35 10.45 23.79
C LEU A 551 33.01 8.96 23.68
N LEU A 552 33.14 8.38 22.47
CA LEU A 552 32.91 6.95 22.24
C LEU A 552 33.89 6.07 23.04
N ARG A 553 35.18 6.41 23.00
CA ARG A 553 36.24 5.70 23.72
C ARG A 553 36.04 5.77 25.22
N HIS A 554 35.75 6.96 25.76
CA HIS A 554 35.47 7.13 27.18
C HIS A 554 34.24 6.31 27.61
N ARG A 555 33.14 6.38 26.84
CA ARG A 555 31.94 5.57 27.08
C ARG A 555 32.25 4.07 27.08
N ALA A 556 33.03 3.57 26.12
CA ALA A 556 33.42 2.17 26.02
C ALA A 556 34.22 1.68 27.23
N SER A 557 35.05 2.54 27.83
CA SER A 557 35.85 2.18 29.01
C SER A 557 35.02 1.92 30.27
N THR A 558 33.83 2.53 30.35
CA THR A 558 32.90 2.43 31.50
C THR A 558 31.63 1.63 31.19
N ALA A 559 31.50 1.09 29.98
CA ALA A 559 30.31 0.40 29.49
C ALA A 559 30.10 -0.98 30.14
N SER A 560 28.86 -1.45 30.13
CA SER A 560 28.51 -2.76 30.69
C SER A 560 29.18 -3.91 29.92
N THR A 561 29.69 -4.90 30.66
CA THR A 561 30.17 -6.17 30.14
C THR A 561 29.09 -7.24 30.07
N ALA A 562 27.85 -6.92 30.47
CA ALA A 562 26.71 -7.82 30.31
C ALA A 562 26.34 -7.96 28.82
N PHE A 563 25.85 -9.13 28.44
CA PHE A 563 25.34 -9.37 27.09
C PHE A 563 24.11 -8.51 26.81
N LEU A 564 24.10 -7.91 25.62
CA LEU A 564 22.96 -7.18 25.11
C LEU A 564 21.80 -8.15 24.84
N PRO A 565 20.54 -7.69 24.98
CA PRO A 565 19.39 -8.49 24.58
C PRO A 565 19.52 -8.85 23.09
N THR A 566 19.43 -10.13 22.74
CA THR A 566 19.33 -10.53 21.34
C THR A 566 17.98 -10.09 20.80
N PRO A 567 17.92 -9.30 19.71
CA PRO A 567 16.65 -8.96 19.08
C PRO A 567 15.94 -10.24 18.63
N PRO A 568 14.60 -10.30 18.70
CA PRO A 568 13.87 -11.41 18.11
C PRO A 568 14.20 -11.48 16.60
N PRO A 569 14.31 -12.68 16.02
CA PRO A 569 14.56 -12.80 14.58
C PRO A 569 13.47 -12.03 13.81
N PRO A 570 13.84 -11.23 12.80
CA PRO A 570 12.84 -10.51 12.00
C PRO A 570 11.84 -11.52 11.40
N GLU A 571 10.55 -11.21 11.45
CA GLU A 571 9.54 -11.96 10.72
C GLU A 571 9.91 -11.92 9.23
N ALA A 572 10.30 -13.08 8.70
CA ALA A 572 10.72 -13.20 7.31
C ALA A 572 9.56 -12.80 6.39
N GLY A 573 9.78 -11.76 5.57
CA GLY A 573 9.00 -11.58 4.36
C GLY A 573 9.22 -12.76 3.40
N PRO A 574 8.30 -13.01 2.46
CA PRO A 574 8.38 -14.16 1.56
C PRO A 574 9.67 -14.23 0.72
N ASP A 575 10.44 -13.14 0.61
CA ASP A 575 11.68 -13.03 -0.17
C ASP A 575 12.96 -12.71 0.66
N SER A 576 12.90 -12.68 1.99
CA SER A 576 14.10 -12.39 2.81
C SER A 576 14.92 -13.65 3.07
N MET A 577 16.16 -13.67 2.55
CA MET A 577 17.18 -14.67 2.92
C MET A 577 17.38 -14.66 4.45
N PRO A 578 17.54 -15.83 5.10
CA PRO A 578 17.79 -15.89 6.53
C PRO A 578 19.10 -15.17 6.86
N THR A 579 19.02 -14.04 7.55
CA THR A 579 20.19 -13.39 8.14
C THR A 579 20.81 -14.34 9.17
N PRO A 580 22.14 -14.54 9.16
CA PRO A 580 22.80 -15.36 10.16
C PRO A 580 22.51 -14.79 11.56
N PRO A 581 22.38 -15.64 12.60
CA PRO A 581 22.11 -15.17 13.95
C PRO A 581 23.22 -14.21 14.38
N GLU A 582 22.83 -12.98 14.77
CA GLU A 582 23.77 -11.99 15.29
C GLU A 582 24.47 -12.58 16.52
N GLN A 583 25.81 -12.54 16.52
CA GLN A 583 26.58 -12.96 17.69
C GLN A 583 26.20 -12.08 18.89
N PRO A 584 26.00 -12.64 20.09
CA PRO A 584 25.64 -11.86 21.26
C PRO A 584 26.78 -10.93 21.64
N LEU A 585 26.58 -9.62 21.52
CA LEU A 585 27.56 -8.59 21.85
C LEU A 585 27.31 -8.02 23.26
N THR A 586 28.35 -7.53 23.92
CA THR A 586 28.23 -6.66 25.11
C THR A 586 28.16 -5.20 24.69
N GLU A 587 27.68 -4.30 25.56
CA GLU A 587 27.69 -2.86 25.29
C GLU A 587 29.12 -2.37 25.00
N GLN A 588 30.08 -2.79 25.83
CA GLN A 588 31.49 -2.48 25.64
C GLN A 588 32.03 -2.95 24.29
N ALA A 589 31.73 -4.18 23.88
CA ALA A 589 32.18 -4.71 22.59
C ALA A 589 31.53 -3.97 21.42
N ALA A 590 30.24 -3.62 21.51
CA ALA A 590 29.55 -2.87 20.46
C ALA A 590 30.15 -1.46 20.26
N LEU A 591 30.49 -0.76 21.35
CA LEU A 591 31.15 0.55 21.28
C LEU A 591 32.58 0.44 20.71
N ALA A 592 33.34 -0.59 21.10
CA ALA A 592 34.65 -0.87 20.53
C ALA A 592 34.56 -1.17 19.02
N LEU A 593 33.61 -2.00 18.58
CA LEU A 593 33.37 -2.26 17.16
C LEU A 593 32.96 -0.99 16.40
N THR A 594 32.17 -0.10 17.03
CA THR A 594 31.81 1.20 16.44
C THR A 594 33.05 2.08 16.20
N LEU A 595 34.00 2.06 17.12
CA LEU A 595 35.28 2.76 16.98
C LEU A 595 36.08 2.21 15.80
N LEU A 596 36.10 0.89 15.62
CA LEU A 596 36.80 0.24 14.50
C LEU A 596 36.15 0.57 13.15
N ASP A 597 34.82 0.49 13.06
CA ASP A 597 34.07 0.81 11.83
C ASP A 597 34.21 2.26 11.38
N SER A 598 34.68 3.13 12.29
CA SER A 598 34.86 4.55 12.07
C SER A 598 36.25 4.90 11.51
N LEU A 599 37.26 4.05 11.73
CA LEU A 599 38.65 4.28 11.29
C LEU A 599 38.78 4.61 9.79
N PRO A 600 38.07 3.93 8.87
CA PRO A 600 38.17 4.24 7.44
C PRO A 600 37.72 5.66 7.07
N SER A 601 36.91 6.30 7.91
CA SER A 601 36.39 7.65 7.63
C SER A 601 37.38 8.76 8.01
N LEU A 602 38.43 8.44 8.78
CA LEU A 602 39.36 9.44 9.32
C LEU A 602 40.36 9.92 8.26
N ALA A 603 40.89 11.11 8.45
CA ALA A 603 42.03 11.58 7.66
C ALA A 603 43.31 10.80 8.04
N PRO A 604 44.27 10.62 7.12
CA PRO A 604 45.48 9.84 7.38
C PRO A 604 46.26 10.25 8.64
N HIS A 605 46.33 11.56 8.93
CA HIS A 605 47.01 12.07 10.13
C HIS A 605 46.30 11.65 11.42
N ALA A 606 44.96 11.80 11.48
CA ALA A 606 44.16 11.37 12.62
C ALA A 606 44.20 9.84 12.80
N LEU A 607 44.25 9.09 11.68
CA LEU A 607 44.34 7.63 11.72
C LEU A 607 45.60 7.14 12.44
N VAL A 608 46.75 7.80 12.26
CA VAL A 608 48.00 7.47 12.97
C VAL A 608 47.82 7.56 14.49
N GLU A 609 47.08 8.56 14.96
CA GLU A 609 46.84 8.79 16.39
C GLU A 609 45.79 7.81 16.95
N TRP A 610 44.74 7.52 16.17
CA TRP A 610 43.62 6.69 16.61
C TRP A 610 43.88 5.19 16.55
N LEU A 611 44.80 4.70 15.70
CA LEU A 611 45.14 3.27 15.60
C LEU A 611 45.61 2.65 16.94
N PRO A 612 46.59 3.24 17.69
CA PRO A 612 46.95 2.77 19.02
C PRO A 612 45.80 2.84 20.03
N LEU A 613 44.96 3.89 19.97
CA LEU A 613 43.85 4.07 20.91
C LEU A 613 42.74 3.03 20.68
N ALA A 614 42.43 2.72 19.41
CA ALA A 614 41.52 1.67 19.03
C ALA A 614 42.04 0.29 19.46
N ALA A 615 43.34 0.02 19.31
CA ALA A 615 43.95 -1.22 19.79
C ALA A 615 43.87 -1.35 21.32
N GLY A 616 44.09 -0.24 22.03
CA GLY A 616 43.89 -0.16 23.48
C GLY A 616 42.44 -0.44 23.89
N ALA A 617 41.47 0.10 23.17
CA ALA A 617 40.05 -0.15 23.41
C ALA A 617 39.69 -1.63 23.19
N VAL A 618 40.18 -2.27 22.12
CA VAL A 618 39.98 -3.71 21.86
C VAL A 618 40.59 -4.57 22.97
N ARG A 619 41.80 -4.23 23.43
CA ARG A 619 42.45 -4.93 24.55
C ARG A 619 41.66 -4.79 25.86
N GLY A 620 41.05 -3.63 26.08
CA GLY A 620 40.22 -3.34 27.24
C GLY A 620 38.88 -4.09 27.26
N VAL A 621 38.45 -4.68 26.14
CA VAL A 621 37.22 -5.50 26.09
C VAL A 621 37.39 -6.76 26.95
N ALA A 622 36.40 -7.03 27.79
CA ALA A 622 36.34 -8.25 28.59
C ALA A 622 36.44 -9.51 27.71
N GLU A 623 37.23 -10.49 28.15
CA GLU A 623 37.45 -11.73 27.40
C GLU A 623 36.30 -12.75 27.57
N GLU A 624 35.46 -12.54 28.58
CA GLU A 624 34.25 -13.34 28.82
C GLU A 624 33.37 -13.36 27.56
N GLY A 625 33.01 -14.57 27.10
CA GLY A 625 32.20 -14.76 25.89
C GLY A 625 32.93 -14.63 24.55
N GLY A 626 34.27 -14.43 24.53
CA GLY A 626 35.05 -14.34 23.29
C GLY A 626 34.93 -13.00 22.55
N MET A 627 34.33 -11.98 23.17
CA MET A 627 34.07 -10.66 22.58
C MET A 627 35.34 -9.94 22.11
N ARG A 628 36.44 -10.11 22.83
CA ARG A 628 37.74 -9.56 22.41
C ARG A 628 38.19 -10.11 21.06
N ARG A 629 38.00 -11.42 20.81
CA ARG A 629 38.37 -12.05 19.53
C ARG A 629 37.51 -11.55 18.38
N VAL A 630 36.22 -11.31 18.63
CA VAL A 630 35.32 -10.68 17.65
C VAL A 630 35.82 -9.29 17.27
N CYS A 631 36.22 -8.48 18.25
CA CYS A 631 36.78 -7.16 18.01
C CYS A 631 38.14 -7.22 17.29
N GLN A 632 39.02 -8.15 17.65
CA GLN A 632 40.30 -8.38 16.95
C GLN A 632 40.09 -8.80 15.49
N GLY A 633 39.15 -9.72 15.24
CA GLY A 633 38.77 -10.14 13.90
C GLY A 633 38.27 -8.98 13.05
N ARG A 634 37.34 -8.17 13.61
CA ARG A 634 36.85 -6.97 12.91
C ARG A 634 37.96 -5.94 12.69
N PHE A 635 38.87 -5.76 13.66
CA PHE A 635 40.02 -4.86 13.50
C PHE A 635 40.83 -5.29 12.27
N TRP A 636 41.16 -6.58 12.19
CA TRP A 636 41.90 -7.15 11.07
C TRP A 636 41.15 -6.97 9.74
N GLU A 637 39.84 -7.26 9.70
CA GLU A 637 38.99 -7.04 8.52
C GLU A 637 39.00 -5.58 8.06
N VAL A 638 38.97 -4.61 8.98
CA VAL A 638 39.02 -3.18 8.62
C VAL A 638 40.37 -2.81 7.98
N LEU A 639 41.46 -3.46 8.39
CA LEU A 639 42.79 -3.23 7.81
C LEU A 639 42.99 -3.92 6.45
N GLU A 640 42.52 -5.17 6.31
CA GLU A 640 42.76 -6.01 5.11
C GLU A 640 41.63 -5.95 4.09
N GLY A 641 40.38 -5.84 4.52
CA GLY A 641 39.15 -6.10 3.75
C GLY A 641 38.79 -5.06 2.68
N GLY A 642 39.70 -4.14 2.34
CA GLY A 642 39.49 -3.15 1.28
C GLY A 642 38.58 -1.97 1.67
N GLU A 643 38.26 -1.79 2.95
CA GLU A 643 37.52 -0.60 3.44
C GLU A 643 38.39 0.66 3.49
N MET A 644 39.72 0.51 3.48
CA MET A 644 40.70 1.60 3.44
C MET A 644 41.07 1.96 2.01
N ASP A 645 41.21 3.26 1.72
CA ASP A 645 41.84 3.69 0.48
C ASP A 645 43.36 3.47 0.50
N VAL A 646 44.04 3.75 -0.62
CA VAL A 646 45.48 3.48 -0.79
C VAL A 646 46.33 4.21 0.26
N GLU A 647 45.98 5.45 0.61
CA GLU A 647 46.77 6.28 1.53
C GLU A 647 46.58 5.80 2.98
N ARG A 648 45.34 5.58 3.40
CA ARG A 648 45.01 5.04 4.72
C ARG A 648 45.52 3.62 4.90
N GLY A 649 45.44 2.80 3.85
CA GLY A 649 45.98 1.44 3.82
C GLY A 649 47.51 1.44 4.04
N GLY A 650 48.24 2.37 3.42
CA GLY A 650 49.67 2.56 3.65
C GLY A 650 50.00 2.85 5.13
N VAL A 651 49.26 3.78 5.75
CA VAL A 651 49.40 4.11 7.17
C VAL A 651 49.12 2.90 8.07
N CYS A 652 48.06 2.15 7.79
CA CYS A 652 47.69 0.94 8.52
C CYS A 652 48.76 -0.14 8.45
N VAL A 653 49.31 -0.41 7.26
CA VAL A 653 50.39 -1.40 7.05
C VAL A 653 51.66 -0.99 7.77
N GLU A 654 52.06 0.28 7.65
CA GLU A 654 53.24 0.81 8.35
C GLU A 654 53.08 0.62 9.86
N TRP A 655 51.95 1.03 10.42
CA TRP A 655 51.67 0.89 11.84
C TRP A 655 51.66 -0.57 12.30
N TRP A 656 50.99 -1.45 11.55
CA TRP A 656 50.86 -2.87 11.87
C TRP A 656 52.21 -3.61 11.84
N CYS A 657 53.04 -3.37 10.82
CA CYS A 657 54.29 -4.10 10.60
C CYS A 657 55.50 -3.49 11.32
N THR A 658 55.55 -2.16 11.49
CA THR A 658 56.77 -1.47 11.94
C THR A 658 56.62 -0.73 13.27
N ARG A 659 55.40 -0.36 13.68
CA ARG A 659 55.15 0.41 14.91
C ARG A 659 54.53 -0.41 16.05
N GLY A 660 54.63 -1.75 15.96
CA GLY A 660 54.17 -2.66 17.00
C GLY A 660 52.65 -2.88 17.06
N GLY A 661 51.91 -2.51 16.01
CA GLY A 661 50.45 -2.61 15.97
C GLY A 661 49.94 -4.04 16.13
N ARG A 662 50.65 -5.02 15.56
CA ARG A 662 50.34 -6.45 15.71
C ARG A 662 50.34 -6.89 17.17
N GLU A 663 51.37 -6.55 17.92
CA GLU A 663 51.51 -6.88 19.35
C GLU A 663 50.47 -6.12 20.19
N MET A 664 50.08 -4.92 19.75
CA MET A 664 49.05 -4.12 20.41
C MET A 664 47.66 -4.77 20.32
N VAL A 665 47.30 -5.33 19.16
CA VAL A 665 45.96 -5.92 18.93
C VAL A 665 45.88 -7.39 19.35
N MET A 666 46.86 -8.23 19.02
CA MET A 666 46.79 -9.67 19.26
C MET A 666 47.14 -10.06 20.70
N GLY A 667 47.74 -9.14 21.47
CA GLY A 667 48.40 -9.46 22.73
C GLY A 667 49.67 -10.24 22.46
N GLY A 668 50.77 -9.92 23.13
CA GLY A 668 52.07 -10.56 22.92
C GLY A 668 52.10 -12.02 23.37
N GLY A 669 51.42 -12.92 22.66
CA GLY A 669 51.69 -14.34 22.64
C GLY A 669 52.47 -14.63 21.37
N ARG A 670 53.76 -14.97 21.49
CA ARG A 670 54.46 -15.71 20.44
C ARG A 670 53.75 -17.04 20.30
N GLU A 671 52.76 -17.14 19.43
CA GLU A 671 52.53 -18.41 18.75
C GLU A 671 53.76 -18.66 17.90
N GLU A 672 54.58 -19.62 18.33
CA GLU A 672 55.63 -20.19 17.50
C GLU A 672 54.99 -20.60 16.17
N VAL A 673 55.33 -19.86 15.12
CA VAL A 673 55.07 -20.27 13.75
C VAL A 673 55.87 -21.57 13.54
N MET A 674 55.22 -22.72 13.74
CA MET A 674 55.71 -23.99 13.22
C MET A 674 55.73 -23.89 11.70
N MET A 675 56.89 -23.54 11.15
CA MET A 675 57.21 -23.68 9.74
C MET A 675 57.32 -25.18 9.42
N SER A 676 56.18 -25.81 9.14
CA SER A 676 56.15 -27.14 8.53
C SER A 676 56.41 -26.98 7.03
N GLY A 677 57.68 -27.09 6.64
CA GLY A 677 58.12 -26.82 5.27
C GLY A 677 59.51 -27.37 4.97
N ALA A 678 59.59 -28.70 4.91
CA ALA A 678 60.46 -29.50 4.06
C ALA A 678 61.92 -29.03 3.80
N LEU A 679 62.88 -29.76 4.39
CA LEU A 679 64.12 -30.20 3.73
C LEU A 679 64.66 -31.43 4.49
N GLN A 680 64.15 -32.63 4.18
CA GLN A 680 64.88 -33.86 4.50
C GLN A 680 65.95 -34.05 3.43
N GLY A 681 67.20 -33.90 3.86
CA GLY A 681 68.40 -34.13 3.07
C GLY A 681 68.43 -35.56 2.51
N ARG A 682 68.76 -35.63 1.23
CA ARG A 682 69.02 -36.85 0.48
C ARG A 682 70.54 -37.00 0.35
N GLU A 683 71.14 -37.95 1.08
CA GLU A 683 72.46 -38.53 0.80
C GLU A 683 72.28 -40.06 0.84
N GLY A 684 72.22 -40.75 -0.31
CA GLY A 684 73.34 -41.51 -0.91
C GLY A 684 73.16 -43.01 -0.57
N ARG A 685 73.42 -44.04 -1.38
CA ARG A 685 73.97 -44.29 -2.73
C ARG A 685 73.59 -45.75 -3.09
N LEU A 686 73.62 -46.04 -4.40
CA LEU A 686 73.58 -47.35 -5.11
C LEU A 686 72.23 -48.07 -5.18
#